data_AF-A0A395NNG4-F1
#
_entry.id   AF-A0A395NNG4-F1
#
_cell.length_a   1.000
_cell.length_b   1.000
_cell.length_c   1.000
_cell.angle_alpha   90.00
_cell.angle_beta   90.00
_cell.angle_gamma   90.00
#
_symmetry.space_group_name_H-M   'P 1'
#
loop_
_entity.id
_entity.type
_entity.pdbx_description
1 polymer ?
#
loop_
_entity_poly.entity_id
_entity_poly.type
_entity_poly.pdbx_seq_one_letter_code
_entity_poly.pdbx_strand_id
1 'polypeptide(L)'
;MATLDTLKQTLRQTAGATASLATQPLSQSQYRAGFDVLVQGSGWITYQDFIIPQLSSLLERLFNSRVHISVLEIGPDPKSVLGYLPYHVRCKITRYVAFEPNDLFAVRLDEWFHPNSGIGYPLPCLECRPDIHRIPFAPDNDNTNTRSGTSIGTSDDEKFDAVLFCHSMYGMKPKRRFIEHALTLLDEDPEGGIVVVFHRDGDLNFDGLNVGLTVISGSHSGQCLWPNVISIDMSAFDQVHMVTGETGGGELNFDSTALVIAEAGCNTGDIVRKTMVAGVTVPLGARPSVGSGLWLQGGVGHLARLHGLACDAIVGAVMISVASGQVLYVGRVPSKYRPAGAVQSEIETDLLWALKGAGTNFGIVVSVVFETHAARKYLVRNWSIPLKDDHDTRLKLRDFDQCAKTLPRDSSADAYLFSNNSQMRLGVTVIESTTTKLPSKPPKLTRESGVGKDYCADVWVPMLTRSADQPHEVHKASISDAIKREYAAATGADLDGLLGDRAYKEQHRPALTAFFKEQMRQQSWFLEKQFLNVVSGAADADVLVITGMRDESSTATLSYLVPNSRLLDIRVTASKKTRQTRRKCQAGDDDRHDNHDYEDDNSSDNGSNCMSNSTTLDYCPSLVFDNGATGDEGVRRFADTYLLPFLHGGLERLASMVLHVPDFPRPGIEFRHVLNIAQQQGGLALLACCEAGGFVYASALALQVGVPLALIREAGKLPPPTVSVNKPSSHISSSEPNNLQGKNIEMSLDLIPKGASVVVVDDLKQASVMRILESSL
;
A
#
# COMPACT_ATOMS: atom_id res chain seq x y z
N MET A 1 1.28 -21.22 38.06
CA MET A 1 1.58 -20.49 36.80
C MET A 1 2.94 -20.94 36.33
N ALA A 2 3.10 -21.32 35.05
CA ALA A 2 4.41 -21.72 34.52
C ALA A 2 5.31 -20.49 34.35
N THR A 3 6.59 -20.60 34.72
CA THR A 3 7.60 -19.56 34.45
C THR A 3 8.48 -19.96 33.27
N LEU A 4 9.21 -19.00 32.71
CA LEU A 4 10.14 -19.22 31.60
C LEU A 4 11.19 -20.30 31.94
N ASP A 5 11.61 -20.40 33.20
CA ASP A 5 12.55 -21.43 33.65
C ASP A 5 11.89 -22.80 33.84
N THR A 6 10.60 -22.88 34.17
CA THR A 6 9.86 -24.16 34.13
C THR A 6 9.86 -24.73 32.71
N LEU A 7 9.59 -23.88 31.71
CA LEU A 7 9.58 -24.27 30.29
C LEU A 7 10.97 -24.76 29.82
N LYS A 8 12.05 -24.05 30.19
CA LYS A 8 13.44 -24.50 29.91
C LYS A 8 13.76 -25.86 30.51
N GLN A 9 13.26 -26.15 31.72
CA GLN A 9 13.58 -27.38 32.43
C GLN A 9 12.78 -28.57 31.89
N THR A 10 11.50 -28.38 31.56
CA THR A 10 10.67 -29.40 30.91
C THR A 10 11.22 -29.78 29.53
N LEU A 11 11.57 -28.80 28.67
CA LEU A 11 12.12 -29.09 27.34
C LEU A 11 13.43 -29.90 27.40
N ARG A 12 14.27 -29.68 28.41
CA ARG A 12 15.49 -30.48 28.65
C ARG A 12 15.23 -31.90 29.12
N GLN A 13 14.12 -32.16 29.83
CA GLN A 13 13.74 -33.50 30.27
C GLN A 13 13.06 -34.29 29.15
N THR A 14 12.15 -33.66 28.40
CA THR A 14 11.42 -34.34 27.30
C THR A 14 12.35 -34.73 26.15
N ALA A 15 13.39 -33.95 25.86
CA ALA A 15 14.38 -34.26 24.82
C ALA A 15 15.23 -35.52 25.10
N GLY A 16 15.24 -36.04 26.33
CA GLY A 16 16.03 -37.22 26.69
C GLY A 16 15.30 -38.57 26.60
N ALA A 17 13.99 -38.60 26.39
CA ALA A 17 13.15 -39.75 26.79
C ALA A 17 12.40 -40.51 25.68
N THR A 18 12.29 -39.99 24.45
CA THR A 18 11.43 -40.60 23.41
C THR A 18 12.09 -40.66 22.02
N ALA A 19 13.20 -41.40 21.94
CA ALA A 19 13.85 -41.73 20.67
C ALA A 19 13.36 -43.06 20.05
N SER A 20 12.03 -43.29 19.98
CA SER A 20 11.41 -44.22 19.02
C SER A 20 9.88 -44.21 19.13
N LEU A 21 9.18 -43.74 18.09
CA LEU A 21 7.81 -44.15 17.78
C LEU A 21 7.56 -43.87 16.29
N ALA A 22 7.68 -44.90 15.47
CA ALA A 22 7.31 -44.81 14.07
C ALA A 22 5.78 -44.63 13.95
N THR A 23 5.34 -43.67 13.15
CA THR A 23 3.92 -43.43 12.89
C THR A 23 3.33 -44.57 12.06
N GLN A 24 2.57 -45.47 12.69
CA GLN A 24 1.83 -46.51 11.97
C GLN A 24 0.51 -45.97 11.39
N PRO A 25 0.09 -46.42 10.19
CA PRO A 25 -1.25 -46.14 9.66
C PRO A 25 -2.36 -46.68 10.58
N LEU A 26 -3.52 -46.04 10.55
CA LEU A 26 -4.72 -46.53 11.24
C LEU A 26 -5.21 -47.83 10.58
N SER A 27 -5.71 -48.78 11.38
CA SER A 27 -6.45 -49.93 10.85
C SER A 27 -7.80 -49.50 10.25
N GLN A 28 -8.37 -50.32 9.37
CA GLN A 28 -9.72 -50.10 8.81
C GLN A 28 -10.78 -49.84 9.90
N SER A 29 -10.67 -50.53 11.05
CA SER A 29 -11.56 -50.36 12.20
C SER A 29 -11.32 -49.06 12.98
N GLN A 30 -10.08 -48.60 13.12
CA GLN A 30 -9.75 -47.31 13.72
C GLN A 30 -10.19 -46.14 12.83
N TYR A 31 -9.97 -46.24 11.52
CA TYR A 31 -10.43 -45.24 10.55
C TYR A 31 -11.96 -45.10 10.60
N ARG A 32 -12.67 -46.23 10.59
CA ARG A 32 -14.14 -46.26 10.76
C ARG A 32 -14.60 -45.64 12.09
N ALA A 33 -13.94 -45.94 13.21
CA ALA A 33 -14.30 -45.34 14.49
C ALA A 33 -14.13 -43.80 14.48
N GLY A 34 -13.09 -43.28 13.82
CA GLY A 34 -12.92 -41.85 13.60
C GLY A 34 -13.98 -41.23 12.69
N PHE A 35 -14.37 -41.93 11.62
CA PHE A 35 -15.45 -41.53 10.72
C PHE A 35 -16.82 -41.49 11.41
N ASP A 36 -17.17 -42.54 12.18
CA ASP A 36 -18.43 -42.64 12.92
C ASP A 36 -18.57 -41.49 13.95
N VAL A 37 -17.46 -40.96 14.49
CA VAL A 37 -17.43 -39.75 15.34
C VAL A 37 -17.55 -38.45 14.53
N LEU A 38 -16.91 -38.36 13.36
CA LEU A 38 -16.96 -37.18 12.48
C LEU A 38 -18.34 -36.92 11.87
N VAL A 39 -19.10 -37.97 11.58
CA VAL A 39 -20.45 -37.87 10.98
C VAL A 39 -21.53 -37.57 12.04
N GLN A 40 -21.24 -37.79 13.32
CA GLN A 40 -22.15 -37.40 14.41
C GLN A 40 -22.11 -35.88 14.65
N GLY A 41 -23.28 -35.25 14.77
CA GLY A 41 -23.40 -33.83 15.06
C GLY A 41 -23.14 -32.92 13.85
N SER A 42 -22.21 -31.97 13.97
CA SER A 42 -22.01 -30.89 13.01
C SER A 42 -21.45 -31.32 11.64
N GLY A 43 -20.82 -32.50 11.55
CA GLY A 43 -20.37 -33.06 10.28
C GLY A 43 -21.51 -33.31 9.31
N TRP A 44 -22.61 -33.91 9.79
CA TRP A 44 -23.81 -34.13 8.97
C TRP A 44 -24.47 -32.83 8.51
N ILE A 45 -24.50 -31.80 9.38
CA ILE A 45 -25.01 -30.46 9.04
C ILE A 45 -24.23 -29.85 7.86
N THR A 46 -22.91 -30.09 7.79
CA THR A 46 -22.08 -29.59 6.68
C THR A 46 -22.44 -30.28 5.35
N TYR A 47 -22.74 -31.58 5.38
CA TYR A 47 -23.21 -32.30 4.20
C TYR A 47 -24.59 -31.80 3.74
N GLN A 48 -25.52 -31.64 4.69
CA GLN A 48 -26.91 -31.28 4.44
C GLN A 48 -27.08 -29.83 3.95
N ASP A 49 -26.43 -28.87 4.61
CA ASP A 49 -26.68 -27.44 4.38
C ASP A 49 -25.72 -26.83 3.34
N PHE A 50 -24.62 -27.51 3.00
CA PHE A 50 -23.62 -27.01 2.05
C PHE A 50 -23.28 -27.98 0.93
N ILE A 51 -22.73 -29.17 1.22
CA ILE A 51 -22.22 -30.07 0.16
C ILE A 51 -23.33 -30.51 -0.81
N ILE A 52 -24.48 -30.96 -0.30
CA ILE A 52 -25.58 -31.45 -1.15
C ILE A 52 -26.18 -30.32 -2.03
N PRO A 53 -26.52 -29.13 -1.52
CA PRO A 53 -26.97 -28.01 -2.35
C PRO A 53 -25.95 -27.60 -3.42
N GLN A 54 -24.67 -27.47 -3.07
CA GLN A 54 -23.62 -27.06 -4.01
C GLN A 54 -23.37 -28.11 -5.09
N LEU A 55 -23.31 -29.40 -4.72
CA LEU A 55 -23.17 -30.50 -5.67
C LEU A 55 -24.37 -30.60 -6.61
N SER A 56 -25.59 -30.41 -6.09
CA SER A 56 -26.80 -30.41 -6.91
C SER A 56 -26.79 -29.29 -7.94
N SER A 57 -26.38 -28.07 -7.56
CA SER A 57 -26.29 -26.92 -8.47
C SER A 57 -25.15 -27.08 -9.49
N LEU A 58 -23.98 -27.53 -9.05
CA LEU A 58 -22.81 -27.74 -9.92
C LEU A 58 -23.09 -28.75 -11.03
N LEU A 59 -23.73 -29.86 -10.67
CA LEU A 59 -24.06 -30.91 -11.63
C LEU A 59 -25.33 -30.60 -12.44
N GLU A 60 -26.14 -29.61 -12.07
CA GLU A 60 -27.39 -29.25 -12.77
C GLU A 60 -27.15 -28.96 -14.26
N ARG A 61 -26.01 -28.34 -14.62
CA ARG A 61 -25.61 -28.13 -16.01
C ARG A 61 -25.47 -29.46 -16.77
N LEU A 62 -24.66 -30.37 -16.24
CA LEU A 62 -24.42 -31.71 -16.80
C LEU A 62 -25.73 -32.52 -16.89
N PHE A 63 -26.54 -32.46 -15.83
CA PHE A 63 -27.84 -33.12 -15.78
C PHE A 63 -28.82 -32.54 -16.80
N ASN A 64 -28.80 -31.24 -17.10
CA ASN A 64 -29.74 -30.64 -18.06
C ASN A 64 -29.40 -30.97 -19.52
N SER A 65 -28.13 -31.19 -19.85
CA SER A 65 -27.69 -31.55 -21.21
C SER A 65 -27.68 -33.06 -21.49
N ARG A 66 -27.55 -33.92 -20.48
CA ARG A 66 -27.45 -35.38 -20.64
C ARG A 66 -28.66 -36.14 -20.05
N VAL A 67 -29.10 -37.19 -20.75
CA VAL A 67 -30.19 -38.09 -20.31
C VAL A 67 -29.68 -39.21 -19.39
N HIS A 68 -28.48 -39.70 -19.70
CA HIS A 68 -27.78 -40.77 -18.99
C HIS A 68 -26.43 -40.24 -18.54
N ILE A 69 -26.08 -40.50 -17.28
CA ILE A 69 -24.85 -40.02 -16.65
C ILE A 69 -24.16 -41.18 -15.92
N SER A 70 -22.86 -41.26 -16.15
CA SER A 70 -21.91 -42.18 -15.58
C SER A 70 -21.02 -41.43 -14.57
N VAL A 71 -20.89 -42.00 -13.37
CA VAL A 71 -20.16 -41.35 -12.27
C VAL A 71 -19.10 -42.28 -11.69
N LEU A 72 -17.92 -41.72 -11.45
CA LEU A 72 -16.82 -42.33 -10.71
C LEU A 72 -16.67 -41.62 -9.35
N GLU A 73 -16.82 -42.35 -8.23
CA GLU A 73 -16.67 -41.77 -6.88
C GLU A 73 -15.48 -42.38 -6.13
N ILE A 74 -14.55 -41.53 -5.67
CA ILE A 74 -13.26 -41.91 -5.10
C ILE A 74 -13.30 -41.60 -3.59
N GLY A 75 -13.31 -42.66 -2.78
CA GLY A 75 -13.52 -42.61 -1.34
C GLY A 75 -14.95 -42.22 -0.91
N PRO A 76 -16.01 -42.88 -1.41
CA PRO A 76 -17.42 -42.58 -1.07
C PRO A 76 -17.83 -42.89 0.39
N ASP A 77 -16.95 -43.49 1.20
CA ASP A 77 -17.28 -44.04 2.54
C ASP A 77 -18.45 -45.07 2.45
N PRO A 78 -19.21 -45.42 3.53
CA PRO A 78 -20.22 -46.48 3.44
C PRO A 78 -21.52 -46.03 2.73
N LYS A 79 -21.62 -44.79 2.23
CA LYS A 79 -22.79 -44.23 1.52
C LYS A 79 -22.38 -43.09 0.61
N SER A 80 -22.57 -43.25 -0.70
CA SER A 80 -22.34 -42.18 -1.69
C SER A 80 -23.15 -40.92 -1.38
N VAL A 81 -22.52 -39.76 -1.55
CA VAL A 81 -23.18 -38.45 -1.44
C VAL A 81 -24.31 -38.29 -2.47
N LEU A 82 -24.23 -38.97 -3.62
CA LEU A 82 -25.18 -38.87 -4.73
C LEU A 82 -26.57 -39.39 -4.35
N GLY A 83 -26.67 -40.34 -3.40
CA GLY A 83 -27.94 -40.86 -2.92
C GLY A 83 -28.82 -39.84 -2.20
N TYR A 84 -28.25 -38.68 -1.83
CA TYR A 84 -28.94 -37.58 -1.16
C TYR A 84 -29.36 -36.44 -2.10
N LEU A 85 -29.02 -36.53 -3.39
CA LEU A 85 -29.43 -35.56 -4.41
C LEU A 85 -30.96 -35.61 -4.68
N PRO A 86 -31.55 -34.56 -5.28
CA PRO A 86 -32.96 -34.56 -5.69
C PRO A 86 -33.33 -35.78 -6.55
N TYR A 87 -34.54 -36.31 -6.40
CA TYR A 87 -34.95 -37.56 -7.08
C TYR A 87 -34.76 -37.52 -8.61
N HIS A 88 -35.14 -36.41 -9.25
CA HIS A 88 -35.01 -36.23 -10.71
C HIS A 88 -33.55 -36.20 -11.18
N VAL A 89 -32.61 -35.81 -10.31
CA VAL A 89 -31.16 -35.89 -10.56
C VAL A 89 -30.69 -37.35 -10.45
N ARG A 90 -31.07 -38.04 -9.38
CA ARG A 90 -30.69 -39.45 -9.14
C ARG A 90 -31.21 -40.39 -10.23
N CYS A 91 -32.32 -40.06 -10.89
CA CYS A 91 -32.84 -40.78 -12.05
C CYS A 91 -32.00 -40.66 -13.33
N LYS A 92 -31.07 -39.69 -13.44
CA LYS A 92 -30.20 -39.56 -14.62
C LYS A 92 -28.90 -40.36 -14.49
N ILE A 93 -28.53 -40.77 -13.28
CA ILE A 93 -27.33 -41.58 -13.04
C ILE A 93 -27.64 -43.04 -13.38
N THR A 94 -27.08 -43.54 -14.48
CA THR A 94 -27.31 -44.91 -14.96
C THR A 94 -26.09 -45.83 -14.84
N ARG A 95 -24.89 -45.28 -14.66
CA ARG A 95 -23.66 -46.03 -14.35
C ARG A 95 -22.96 -45.40 -13.14
N TYR A 96 -22.49 -46.25 -12.22
CA TYR A 96 -21.75 -45.84 -11.04
C TYR A 96 -20.57 -46.80 -10.81
N VAL A 97 -19.39 -46.23 -10.63
CA VAL A 97 -18.14 -46.93 -10.29
C VAL A 97 -17.52 -46.25 -9.07
N ALA A 98 -16.89 -46.99 -8.18
CA ALA A 98 -16.20 -46.42 -7.02
C ALA A 98 -14.87 -47.10 -6.69
N PHE A 99 -13.96 -46.31 -6.13
CA PHE A 99 -12.73 -46.80 -5.49
C PHE A 99 -12.81 -46.57 -3.99
N GLU A 100 -12.89 -47.65 -3.21
CA GLU A 100 -12.99 -47.62 -1.76
C GLU A 100 -12.03 -48.67 -1.14
N PRO A 101 -10.81 -48.27 -0.73
CA PRO A 101 -9.79 -49.18 -0.20
C PRO A 101 -10.09 -49.70 1.22
N ASN A 102 -11.11 -49.20 1.91
CA ASN A 102 -11.55 -49.74 3.19
C ASN A 102 -12.64 -50.80 2.97
N ASP A 103 -12.30 -52.10 3.14
CA ASP A 103 -13.25 -53.21 2.97
C ASP A 103 -14.55 -53.05 3.75
N LEU A 104 -14.49 -52.47 4.96
CA LEU A 104 -15.67 -52.26 5.80
C LEU A 104 -16.60 -51.18 5.24
N PHE A 105 -16.09 -50.26 4.43
CA PHE A 105 -16.87 -49.24 3.74
C PHE A 105 -17.35 -49.74 2.39
N ALA A 106 -16.50 -50.40 1.60
CA ALA A 106 -16.87 -51.02 0.33
C ALA A 106 -18.04 -52.02 0.48
N VAL A 107 -18.02 -52.88 1.50
CA VAL A 107 -19.13 -53.79 1.81
C VAL A 107 -20.40 -53.02 2.18
N ARG A 108 -20.30 -51.96 2.99
CA ARG A 108 -21.46 -51.16 3.41
C ARG A 108 -22.06 -50.32 2.29
N LEU A 109 -21.24 -49.85 1.36
CA LEU A 109 -21.67 -49.13 0.17
C LEU A 109 -22.48 -50.06 -0.75
N ASP A 110 -21.99 -51.28 -0.97
CA ASP A 110 -22.71 -52.32 -1.72
C ASP A 110 -24.03 -52.71 -1.03
N GLU A 111 -24.03 -52.92 0.29
CA GLU A 111 -25.25 -53.14 1.09
C GLU A 111 -26.24 -51.97 0.99
N TRP A 112 -25.74 -50.72 0.95
CA TRP A 112 -26.57 -49.52 0.86
C TRP A 112 -27.22 -49.35 -0.51
N PHE A 113 -26.54 -49.76 -1.59
CA PHE A 113 -27.16 -49.85 -2.92
C PHE A 113 -28.20 -50.99 -3.04
N HIS A 114 -28.14 -52.00 -2.17
CA HIS A 114 -29.05 -53.16 -2.16
C HIS A 114 -29.84 -53.29 -0.84
N PRO A 115 -30.71 -52.31 -0.49
CA PRO A 115 -31.40 -52.32 0.79
C PRO A 115 -32.34 -53.52 0.92
N ASN A 116 -32.14 -54.35 1.96
CA ASN A 116 -32.94 -55.54 2.28
C ASN A 116 -34.41 -55.25 2.72
N SER A 117 -34.89 -54.02 2.57
CA SER A 117 -36.23 -53.58 2.99
C SER A 117 -36.70 -52.45 2.06
N GLY A 118 -38.02 -52.23 1.97
CA GLY A 118 -38.70 -51.38 0.96
C GLY A 118 -38.43 -49.87 0.99
N ILE A 119 -37.23 -49.46 1.41
CA ILE A 119 -36.64 -48.15 1.16
C ILE A 119 -36.25 -48.10 -0.33
N GLY A 120 -36.62 -47.05 -1.04
CA GLY A 120 -36.29 -46.90 -2.46
C GLY A 120 -34.77 -46.85 -2.71
N TYR A 121 -34.33 -47.39 -3.85
CA TYR A 121 -32.92 -47.42 -4.25
C TYR A 121 -32.26 -46.04 -4.20
N PRO A 122 -31.01 -45.92 -3.68
CA PRO A 122 -30.30 -44.64 -3.64
C PRO A 122 -30.08 -44.04 -5.02
N LEU A 123 -29.77 -44.85 -6.03
CA LEU A 123 -29.74 -44.45 -7.44
C LEU A 123 -30.73 -45.34 -8.20
N PRO A 124 -31.95 -44.86 -8.49
CA PRO A 124 -33.07 -45.71 -8.93
C PRO A 124 -33.01 -46.14 -10.41
N CYS A 125 -32.08 -45.59 -11.20
CA CYS A 125 -32.00 -45.80 -12.64
C CYS A 125 -30.66 -46.41 -13.10
N LEU A 126 -29.90 -47.03 -12.18
CA LEU A 126 -28.70 -47.78 -12.54
C LEU A 126 -29.05 -48.96 -13.46
N GLU A 127 -28.37 -49.03 -14.60
CA GLU A 127 -28.53 -50.11 -15.59
C GLU A 127 -27.85 -51.41 -15.14
N CYS A 128 -26.77 -51.28 -14.37
CA CYS A 128 -25.96 -52.37 -13.84
C CYS A 128 -25.72 -52.21 -12.34
N ARG A 129 -25.28 -53.29 -11.68
CA ARG A 129 -24.80 -53.21 -10.29
C ARG A 129 -23.61 -52.24 -10.24
N PRO A 130 -23.51 -51.37 -9.21
CA PRO A 130 -22.31 -50.59 -8.92
C PRO A 130 -21.03 -51.43 -8.98
N ASP A 131 -20.01 -50.97 -9.69
CA ASP A 131 -18.67 -51.55 -9.58
C ASP A 131 -17.93 -50.85 -8.43
N ILE A 132 -17.39 -51.63 -7.49
CA ILE A 132 -16.78 -51.12 -6.25
C ILE A 132 -15.41 -51.78 -6.10
N HIS A 133 -14.40 -51.09 -6.60
CA HIS A 133 -13.01 -51.51 -6.54
C HIS A 133 -12.46 -51.31 -5.13
N ARG A 134 -12.04 -52.42 -4.49
CA ARG A 134 -11.48 -52.42 -3.12
C ARG A 134 -9.99 -52.10 -3.08
N ILE A 135 -9.58 -51.12 -3.88
CA ILE A 135 -8.20 -50.69 -4.06
C ILE A 135 -8.15 -49.16 -4.08
N PRO A 136 -6.99 -48.54 -3.77
CA PRO A 136 -6.82 -47.10 -3.95
C PRO A 136 -6.95 -46.72 -5.43
N PHE A 137 -7.57 -45.58 -5.72
CA PHE A 137 -7.46 -44.94 -7.02
C PHE A 137 -6.02 -44.44 -7.21
N ALA A 138 -5.32 -44.92 -8.24
CA ALA A 138 -3.91 -44.63 -8.49
C ALA A 138 -3.65 -44.55 -10.01
N PRO A 139 -2.87 -43.56 -10.50
CA PRO A 139 -2.48 -43.48 -11.91
C PRO A 139 -1.61 -44.68 -12.33
N ASP A 140 -1.72 -45.12 -13.57
CA ASP A 140 -1.24 -46.42 -14.09
C ASP A 140 0.26 -46.73 -13.95
N ASN A 141 1.09 -45.76 -13.55
CA ASN A 141 2.53 -45.93 -13.41
C ASN A 141 2.99 -46.49 -12.04
N ASP A 142 2.13 -46.55 -11.02
CA ASP A 142 2.55 -46.98 -9.67
C ASP A 142 2.42 -48.51 -9.43
N ASN A 143 1.83 -49.26 -10.38
CA ASN A 143 1.60 -50.72 -10.27
C ASN A 143 2.83 -51.61 -10.55
N THR A 144 4.03 -51.18 -10.13
CA THR A 144 5.23 -52.05 -10.14
C THR A 144 5.35 -52.86 -8.85
N ASN A 145 4.66 -54.01 -8.80
CA ASN A 145 4.97 -55.26 -8.05
C ASN A 145 3.75 -55.93 -7.35
N THR A 146 2.86 -56.53 -8.12
CA THR A 146 2.17 -57.76 -7.68
C THR A 146 1.82 -58.67 -8.86
N ARG A 147 2.69 -59.65 -9.14
CA ARG A 147 2.37 -60.75 -10.06
C ARG A 147 1.46 -61.78 -9.39
N SER A 148 0.16 -61.55 -9.43
CA SER A 148 -0.86 -62.61 -9.29
C SER A 148 -2.06 -62.23 -10.16
N GLY A 149 -2.43 -63.10 -11.10
CA GLY A 149 -3.28 -62.74 -12.22
C GLY A 149 -4.74 -62.47 -11.86
N THR A 150 -5.12 -61.20 -11.89
CA THR A 150 -6.45 -60.68 -12.29
C THR A 150 -6.26 -59.20 -12.62
N SER A 151 -6.17 -58.88 -13.92
CA SER A 151 -6.07 -57.50 -14.39
C SER A 151 -7.42 -56.81 -14.25
N ILE A 152 -7.62 -56.12 -13.12
CA ILE A 152 -8.72 -55.17 -12.90
C ILE A 152 -8.08 -53.79 -12.72
N GLY A 153 -7.46 -53.31 -13.80
CA GLY A 153 -7.44 -51.88 -14.07
C GLY A 153 -8.71 -51.56 -14.85
N THR A 154 -9.29 -50.39 -14.60
CA THR A 154 -10.22 -49.75 -15.53
C THR A 154 -9.55 -49.77 -16.92
N SER A 155 -10.16 -50.40 -17.92
CA SER A 155 -9.58 -50.40 -19.27
C SER A 155 -9.39 -48.96 -19.76
N ASP A 156 -8.36 -48.69 -20.56
CA ASP A 156 -8.03 -47.35 -21.10
C ASP A 156 -9.22 -46.66 -21.84
N ASP A 157 -10.27 -47.41 -22.18
CA ASP A 157 -11.50 -46.95 -22.81
C ASP A 157 -12.63 -46.52 -21.82
N GLU A 158 -12.48 -46.65 -20.50
CA GLU A 158 -13.54 -46.29 -19.55
C GLU A 158 -13.66 -44.77 -19.32
N LYS A 159 -14.72 -44.18 -19.88
CA LYS A 159 -15.09 -42.77 -19.70
C LYS A 159 -16.23 -42.55 -18.71
N PHE A 160 -16.24 -41.37 -18.09
CA PHE A 160 -17.23 -40.92 -17.10
C PHE A 160 -17.67 -39.46 -17.34
N ASP A 161 -18.94 -39.16 -17.06
CA ASP A 161 -19.46 -37.78 -17.13
C ASP A 161 -19.04 -36.96 -15.90
N ALA A 162 -18.88 -37.61 -14.73
CA ALA A 162 -18.43 -36.97 -13.50
C ALA A 162 -17.46 -37.85 -12.70
N VAL A 163 -16.40 -37.25 -12.15
CA VAL A 163 -15.44 -37.88 -11.25
C VAL A 163 -15.40 -37.09 -9.93
N LEU A 164 -15.68 -37.76 -8.81
CA LEU A 164 -15.78 -37.14 -7.48
C LEU A 164 -14.66 -37.63 -6.56
N PHE A 165 -13.90 -36.70 -5.97
CA PHE A 165 -12.96 -36.98 -4.88
C PHE A 165 -13.53 -36.53 -3.54
N CYS A 166 -14.06 -37.45 -2.74
CA CYS A 166 -14.82 -37.11 -1.54
C CYS A 166 -13.95 -36.69 -0.33
N HIS A 167 -12.62 -36.92 -0.40
CA HIS A 167 -11.70 -36.81 0.75
C HIS A 167 -10.49 -35.89 0.55
N SER A 168 -10.64 -34.72 -0.09
CA SER A 168 -9.56 -33.71 -0.23
C SER A 168 -8.25 -34.22 -0.87
N MET A 169 -8.29 -35.42 -1.47
CA MET A 169 -7.13 -36.14 -2.00
C MET A 169 -6.06 -36.39 -0.93
N TYR A 170 -6.44 -36.69 0.32
CA TYR A 170 -5.47 -37.04 1.37
C TYR A 170 -4.71 -38.33 0.99
N GLY A 171 -3.39 -38.32 1.19
CA GLY A 171 -2.49 -39.41 0.80
C GLY A 171 -2.06 -39.40 -0.68
N MET A 172 -2.80 -38.73 -1.57
CA MET A 172 -2.48 -38.64 -3.00
C MET A 172 -1.39 -37.57 -3.23
N LYS A 173 -0.19 -37.99 -3.67
CA LYS A 173 0.95 -37.10 -3.94
C LYS A 173 1.72 -37.52 -5.19
N PRO A 174 2.07 -36.58 -6.10
CA PRO A 174 1.59 -35.19 -6.17
C PRO A 174 0.12 -35.16 -6.61
N LYS A 175 -0.71 -34.32 -5.97
CA LYS A 175 -2.17 -34.25 -6.24
C LYS A 175 -2.49 -34.03 -7.73
N ARG A 176 -1.66 -33.23 -8.40
CA ARG A 176 -1.75 -32.95 -9.83
C ARG A 176 -1.89 -34.22 -10.70
N ARG A 177 -1.09 -35.27 -10.47
CA ARG A 177 -1.14 -36.51 -11.30
C ARG A 177 -2.46 -37.24 -11.19
N PHE A 178 -3.11 -37.19 -10.02
CA PHE A 178 -4.41 -37.81 -9.78
C PHE A 178 -5.54 -36.99 -10.44
N ILE A 179 -5.43 -35.66 -10.50
CA ILE A 179 -6.33 -34.82 -11.28
C ILE A 179 -6.11 -35.02 -12.79
N GLU A 180 -4.87 -35.03 -13.28
CA GLU A 180 -4.56 -35.29 -14.69
C GLU A 180 -5.13 -36.65 -15.13
N HIS A 181 -4.99 -37.70 -14.31
CA HIS A 181 -5.60 -39.00 -14.57
C HIS A 181 -7.15 -38.96 -14.51
N ALA A 182 -7.75 -38.30 -13.53
CA ALA A 182 -9.20 -38.12 -13.47
C ALA A 182 -9.76 -37.34 -14.68
N LEU A 183 -9.01 -36.36 -15.21
CA LEU A 183 -9.35 -35.65 -16.43
C LEU A 183 -9.26 -36.57 -17.66
N THR A 184 -8.27 -37.47 -17.75
CA THR A 184 -8.23 -38.47 -18.84
C THR A 184 -9.39 -39.46 -18.82
N LEU A 185 -10.05 -39.64 -17.68
CA LEU A 185 -11.24 -40.49 -17.51
C LEU A 185 -12.56 -39.75 -17.84
N LEU A 186 -12.54 -38.46 -18.17
CA LEU A 186 -13.75 -37.73 -18.57
C LEU A 186 -14.19 -38.03 -20.00
N ASP A 187 -15.51 -38.08 -20.20
CA ASP A 187 -16.14 -38.00 -21.52
C ASP A 187 -16.16 -36.54 -22.03
N GLU A 188 -15.85 -36.34 -23.31
CA GLU A 188 -15.62 -35.01 -23.91
C GLU A 188 -16.83 -34.48 -24.69
N ASP A 189 -17.78 -35.33 -25.10
CA ASP A 189 -18.90 -34.97 -26.00
C ASP A 189 -20.24 -34.89 -25.23
N PRO A 190 -21.11 -33.86 -25.38
CA PRO A 190 -20.93 -32.59 -26.10
C PRO A 190 -20.60 -31.39 -25.18
N GLU A 191 -20.73 -31.54 -23.86
CA GLU A 191 -20.64 -30.42 -22.89
C GLU A 191 -19.43 -30.51 -21.93
N GLY A 192 -18.56 -31.51 -22.13
CA GLY A 192 -17.45 -31.89 -21.26
C GLY A 192 -17.89 -32.48 -19.92
N GLY A 193 -17.20 -33.52 -19.47
CA GLY A 193 -17.36 -34.05 -18.11
C GLY A 193 -16.82 -33.12 -17.01
N ILE A 194 -16.98 -33.52 -15.75
CA ILE A 194 -16.58 -32.70 -14.58
C ILE A 194 -15.78 -33.49 -13.54
N VAL A 195 -14.68 -32.92 -13.06
CA VAL A 195 -13.98 -33.38 -11.85
C VAL A 195 -14.40 -32.50 -10.67
N VAL A 196 -14.87 -33.11 -9.58
CA VAL A 196 -15.30 -32.44 -8.35
C VAL A 196 -14.41 -32.90 -7.19
N VAL A 197 -13.87 -31.97 -6.40
CA VAL A 197 -13.01 -32.30 -5.25
C VAL A 197 -13.57 -31.67 -3.97
N PHE A 198 -13.95 -32.49 -2.99
CA PHE A 198 -14.40 -32.01 -1.70
C PHE A 198 -13.20 -31.63 -0.84
N HIS A 199 -12.90 -30.33 -0.77
CA HIS A 199 -11.86 -29.80 0.10
C HIS A 199 -12.40 -29.19 1.38
N ARG A 200 -11.72 -29.43 2.49
CA ARG A 200 -11.88 -28.64 3.72
C ARG A 200 -10.98 -27.42 3.65
N ASP A 201 -11.52 -26.28 4.08
CA ASP A 201 -10.93 -24.93 4.16
C ASP A 201 -9.39 -24.84 4.07
N GLY A 202 -8.91 -24.13 3.03
CA GLY A 202 -7.50 -23.97 2.67
C GLY A 202 -7.25 -23.90 1.16
N ASP A 203 -6.09 -23.41 0.75
CA ASP A 203 -5.69 -23.33 -0.66
C ASP A 203 -5.40 -24.73 -1.25
N LEU A 204 -6.35 -25.28 -2.02
CA LEU A 204 -6.13 -26.50 -2.79
C LEU A 204 -5.30 -26.18 -4.05
N ASN A 205 -3.97 -26.17 -3.90
CA ASN A 205 -3.07 -26.03 -5.04
C ASN A 205 -2.95 -27.35 -5.81
N PHE A 206 -3.22 -27.31 -7.12
CA PHE A 206 -3.04 -28.41 -8.08
C PHE A 206 -1.77 -28.24 -8.94
N ASP A 207 -0.73 -27.61 -8.37
CA ASP A 207 0.54 -27.33 -9.04
C ASP A 207 0.37 -26.61 -10.40
N GLY A 208 -0.52 -25.61 -10.42
CA GLY A 208 -0.78 -24.72 -11.56
C GLY A 208 -2.09 -24.94 -12.33
N LEU A 209 -2.90 -25.96 -11.99
CA LEU A 209 -4.11 -26.28 -12.77
C LEU A 209 -5.34 -25.37 -12.52
N ASN A 210 -5.34 -24.57 -11.46
CA ASN A 210 -6.45 -23.67 -11.11
C ASN A 210 -6.01 -22.23 -11.34
N VAL A 211 -6.72 -21.48 -12.19
CA VAL A 211 -6.34 -20.14 -12.61
C VAL A 211 -7.32 -19.12 -12.02
N GLY A 212 -6.87 -18.36 -11.02
CA GLY A 212 -7.67 -17.27 -10.45
C GLY A 212 -7.78 -16.08 -11.40
N LEU A 213 -8.65 -15.13 -11.06
CA LEU A 213 -8.79 -13.86 -11.78
C LEU A 213 -8.51 -12.69 -10.82
N THR A 214 -7.69 -11.73 -11.26
CA THR A 214 -7.47 -10.47 -10.54
C THR A 214 -7.63 -9.27 -11.48
N VAL A 215 -8.05 -8.13 -10.95
CA VAL A 215 -8.23 -6.89 -11.71
C VAL A 215 -7.23 -5.87 -11.19
N ILE A 216 -6.41 -5.32 -12.08
CA ILE A 216 -5.33 -4.39 -11.77
C ILE A 216 -5.72 -2.99 -12.24
N SER A 217 -5.50 -2.01 -11.37
CA SER A 217 -5.61 -0.58 -11.65
C SER A 217 -4.32 0.08 -11.15
N GLY A 218 -4.38 1.04 -10.23
CA GLY A 218 -3.20 1.67 -9.62
C GLY A 218 -2.23 0.75 -8.84
N SER A 219 -2.42 -0.57 -8.85
CA SER A 219 -1.46 -1.58 -8.31
C SER A 219 -1.06 -1.42 -6.83
N HIS A 220 -1.97 -0.93 -5.99
CA HIS A 220 -1.73 -0.74 -4.54
C HIS A 220 -2.14 -1.93 -3.65
N SER A 221 -2.67 -3.02 -4.21
CA SER A 221 -3.07 -4.22 -3.45
C SER A 221 -2.05 -5.35 -3.63
N GLY A 222 -1.82 -6.14 -2.57
CA GLY A 222 -1.09 -7.41 -2.67
C GLY A 222 -1.78 -8.44 -3.58
N GLN A 223 -3.07 -8.28 -3.86
CA GLN A 223 -3.84 -9.11 -4.79
C GLN A 223 -3.50 -8.86 -6.27
N CYS A 224 -2.73 -7.81 -6.58
CA CYS A 224 -2.26 -7.54 -7.95
C CYS A 224 -1.09 -8.43 -8.38
N LEU A 225 -0.51 -9.24 -7.46
CA LEU A 225 0.70 -10.03 -7.68
C LEU A 225 0.56 -11.49 -7.19
N TRP A 226 -0.64 -12.07 -7.29
CA TRP A 226 -0.87 -13.47 -6.91
C TRP A 226 -0.27 -14.43 -7.96
N PRO A 227 0.30 -15.58 -7.54
CA PRO A 227 0.68 -16.63 -8.47
C PRO A 227 -0.56 -17.32 -9.05
N ASN A 228 -0.44 -17.89 -10.26
CA ASN A 228 -1.50 -18.67 -10.92
C ASN A 228 -2.83 -17.89 -11.07
N VAL A 229 -2.77 -16.60 -11.39
CA VAL A 229 -3.95 -15.80 -11.77
C VAL A 229 -3.77 -15.17 -13.15
N ILE A 230 -4.87 -15.00 -13.88
CA ILE A 230 -4.96 -14.07 -14.99
C ILE A 230 -5.23 -12.68 -14.41
N SER A 231 -4.41 -11.71 -14.81
CA SER A 231 -4.57 -10.32 -14.44
C SER A 231 -5.21 -9.53 -15.58
N ILE A 232 -6.38 -8.95 -15.34
CA ILE A 232 -6.96 -7.95 -16.22
C ILE A 232 -6.39 -6.59 -15.82
N ASP A 233 -5.43 -6.09 -16.60
CA ASP A 233 -4.91 -4.73 -16.43
C ASP A 233 -5.87 -3.71 -17.04
N MET A 234 -6.41 -2.83 -16.19
CA MET A 234 -7.31 -1.75 -16.57
C MET A 234 -6.56 -0.50 -17.04
N SER A 235 -5.23 -0.52 -17.17
CA SER A 235 -4.42 0.66 -17.59
C SER A 235 -4.82 1.27 -18.94
N ALA A 236 -5.46 0.51 -19.83
CA ALA A 236 -6.03 1.03 -21.09
C ALA A 236 -7.37 1.79 -20.93
N PHE A 237 -8.00 1.70 -19.76
CA PHE A 237 -9.23 2.38 -19.38
C PHE A 237 -8.89 3.58 -18.49
N ASP A 238 -8.16 4.55 -19.04
CA ASP A 238 -7.56 5.70 -18.34
C ASP A 238 -8.29 7.04 -18.55
N GLN A 239 -9.47 7.02 -19.18
CA GLN A 239 -10.18 8.25 -19.52
C GLN A 239 -11.07 8.78 -18.38
N VAL A 240 -11.02 10.11 -18.24
CA VAL A 240 -11.89 10.88 -17.34
C VAL A 240 -12.68 11.88 -18.17
N HIS A 241 -14.01 11.87 -18.07
CA HIS A 241 -14.90 12.76 -18.82
C HIS A 241 -15.79 13.60 -17.90
N MET A 242 -15.99 14.87 -18.26
CA MET A 242 -16.95 15.76 -17.62
C MET A 242 -18.31 15.70 -18.32
N VAL A 243 -19.39 15.77 -17.54
CA VAL A 243 -20.74 16.07 -18.03
C VAL A 243 -21.32 17.20 -17.18
N THR A 244 -21.56 18.34 -17.82
CA THR A 244 -22.40 19.42 -17.31
C THR A 244 -23.81 19.24 -17.88
N GLY A 245 -24.86 19.43 -17.08
CA GLY A 245 -26.24 19.38 -17.58
C GLY A 245 -26.48 20.45 -18.65
N GLU A 246 -27.04 20.05 -19.79
CA GLU A 246 -27.47 20.99 -20.84
C GLU A 246 -28.83 21.59 -20.48
N THR A 247 -28.93 22.92 -20.54
CA THR A 247 -30.21 23.64 -20.46
C THR A 247 -30.97 23.54 -21.80
N GLY A 248 -31.47 22.35 -22.13
CA GLY A 248 -32.23 22.05 -23.35
C GLY A 248 -33.55 21.33 -23.04
N GLY A 249 -34.67 22.05 -23.17
CA GLY A 249 -35.97 21.66 -22.60
C GLY A 249 -36.58 20.32 -23.03
N GLY A 250 -37.17 19.63 -22.05
CA GLY A 250 -38.04 18.45 -22.27
C GLY A 250 -37.99 17.43 -21.13
N GLU A 251 -38.77 17.67 -20.07
CA GLU A 251 -39.11 16.76 -18.95
C GLU A 251 -38.02 16.36 -17.92
N LEU A 252 -38.45 16.43 -16.65
CA LEU A 252 -37.84 15.95 -15.40
C LEU A 252 -36.44 16.50 -15.01
N ASN A 253 -36.47 17.66 -14.31
CA ASN A 253 -35.37 18.20 -13.53
C ASN A 253 -34.78 17.19 -12.53
N PHE A 254 -33.49 16.86 -12.68
CA PHE A 254 -32.64 16.33 -11.62
C PHE A 254 -31.28 17.04 -11.61
N ASP A 255 -31.27 18.15 -10.86
CA ASP A 255 -30.15 18.95 -10.34
C ASP A 255 -29.02 19.48 -11.25
N SER A 256 -28.53 20.66 -10.87
CA SER A 256 -27.48 21.42 -11.56
C SER A 256 -26.06 20.95 -11.23
N THR A 257 -25.85 19.66 -10.92
CA THR A 257 -24.56 19.10 -10.52
C THR A 257 -23.79 18.53 -11.71
N ALA A 258 -22.50 18.85 -11.80
CA ALA A 258 -21.64 18.25 -12.81
C ALA A 258 -21.28 16.80 -12.41
N LEU A 259 -21.24 15.91 -13.40
CA LEU A 259 -20.83 14.51 -13.22
C LEU A 259 -19.44 14.28 -13.82
N VAL A 260 -18.70 13.36 -13.21
CA VAL A 260 -17.42 12.85 -13.69
C VAL A 260 -17.56 11.38 -14.01
N ILE A 261 -17.31 10.98 -15.25
CA ILE A 261 -17.15 9.59 -15.61
C ILE A 261 -15.66 9.30 -15.53
N ALA A 262 -15.25 8.35 -14.69
CA ALA A 262 -13.87 7.91 -14.58
C ALA A 262 -13.80 6.42 -14.90
N GLU A 263 -12.93 6.07 -15.83
CA GLU A 263 -12.63 4.68 -16.17
C GLU A 263 -11.75 4.01 -15.11
N ALA A 264 -11.80 2.69 -15.00
CA ALA A 264 -11.25 1.95 -13.87
C ALA A 264 -9.71 1.89 -13.80
N GLY A 265 -9.00 2.24 -14.87
CA GLY A 265 -7.54 2.44 -14.88
C GLY A 265 -7.10 3.79 -14.29
N CYS A 266 -8.00 4.78 -14.24
CA CYS A 266 -7.69 6.11 -13.71
C CYS A 266 -7.22 6.04 -12.25
N ASN A 267 -6.07 6.65 -11.97
CA ASN A 267 -5.65 6.87 -10.59
C ASN A 267 -6.16 8.23 -10.05
N THR A 268 -6.12 8.36 -8.73
CA THR A 268 -6.66 9.53 -8.01
C THR A 268 -6.08 10.85 -8.53
N GLY A 269 -4.80 10.85 -8.90
CA GLY A 269 -4.13 12.01 -9.47
C GLY A 269 -4.74 12.44 -10.81
N ASP A 270 -5.07 11.50 -11.70
CA ASP A 270 -5.63 11.79 -13.02
C ASP A 270 -7.00 12.48 -12.89
N ILE A 271 -7.87 11.91 -12.06
CA ILE A 271 -9.22 12.42 -11.80
C ILE A 271 -9.15 13.80 -11.15
N VAL A 272 -8.35 13.97 -10.08
CA VAL A 272 -8.23 15.26 -9.39
C VAL A 272 -7.63 16.34 -10.29
N ARG A 273 -6.57 16.05 -11.07
CA ARG A 273 -5.97 17.04 -11.98
C ARG A 273 -6.97 17.51 -13.03
N LYS A 274 -7.73 16.60 -13.66
CA LYS A 274 -8.69 16.96 -14.71
C LYS A 274 -9.91 17.71 -14.17
N THR A 275 -10.43 17.30 -13.02
CA THR A 275 -11.59 17.95 -12.38
C THR A 275 -11.27 19.34 -11.85
N MET A 276 -10.10 19.52 -11.21
CA MET A 276 -9.63 20.82 -10.69
C MET A 276 -9.55 21.90 -11.77
N VAL A 277 -9.11 21.55 -12.98
CA VAL A 277 -9.08 22.47 -14.13
C VAL A 277 -10.48 22.92 -14.54
N ALA A 278 -11.50 22.07 -14.38
CA ALA A 278 -12.91 22.39 -14.61
C ALA A 278 -13.58 23.09 -13.41
N GLY A 279 -12.84 23.45 -12.35
CA GLY A 279 -13.38 24.13 -11.17
C GLY A 279 -14.20 23.23 -10.23
N VAL A 280 -14.11 21.91 -10.38
CA VAL A 280 -14.79 20.91 -9.54
C VAL A 280 -13.80 19.89 -8.96
N THR A 281 -14.28 19.00 -8.09
CA THR A 281 -13.49 17.92 -7.50
C THR A 281 -14.38 16.73 -7.14
N VAL A 282 -13.79 15.54 -7.04
CA VAL A 282 -14.40 14.33 -6.49
C VAL A 282 -13.70 14.04 -5.15
N PRO A 283 -14.42 13.66 -4.07
CA PRO A 283 -13.77 13.25 -2.83
C PRO A 283 -13.03 11.92 -3.04
N LEU A 284 -11.70 11.98 -3.20
CA LEU A 284 -10.84 10.80 -3.40
C LEU A 284 -9.75 10.72 -2.32
N GLY A 285 -8.88 9.71 -2.42
CA GLY A 285 -7.82 9.45 -1.45
C GLY A 285 -6.65 10.45 -1.46
N ALA A 286 -5.79 10.36 -0.46
CA ALA A 286 -4.63 11.25 -0.28
C ALA A 286 -3.43 10.94 -1.21
N ARG A 287 -3.40 9.77 -1.87
CA ARG A 287 -2.25 9.29 -2.63
C ARG A 287 -2.54 9.31 -4.13
N PRO A 288 -1.85 10.14 -4.95
CA PRO A 288 -2.18 10.30 -6.36
C PRO A 288 -2.17 9.00 -7.19
N SER A 289 -1.26 8.08 -6.93
CA SER A 289 -1.13 6.83 -7.69
C SER A 289 -2.19 5.76 -7.37
N VAL A 290 -3.09 5.99 -6.41
CA VAL A 290 -4.09 4.99 -6.01
C VAL A 290 -5.27 4.98 -6.98
N GLY A 291 -5.57 3.79 -7.53
CA GLY A 291 -6.64 3.56 -8.51
C GLY A 291 -7.93 2.97 -7.93
N SER A 292 -8.70 2.29 -8.77
CA SER A 292 -10.13 1.99 -8.59
C SER A 292 -10.51 1.20 -7.34
N GLY A 293 -9.65 0.29 -6.88
CA GLY A 293 -9.88 -0.47 -5.65
C GLY A 293 -10.20 0.42 -4.44
N LEU A 294 -9.64 1.63 -4.36
CA LEU A 294 -9.92 2.58 -3.28
C LEU A 294 -11.38 3.04 -3.25
N TRP A 295 -11.92 3.53 -4.38
CA TRP A 295 -13.25 4.12 -4.42
C TRP A 295 -14.36 3.08 -4.50
N LEU A 296 -14.06 1.84 -4.91
CA LEU A 296 -14.97 0.69 -4.78
C LEU A 296 -15.01 0.09 -3.35
N GLN A 297 -14.01 0.36 -2.51
CA GLN A 297 -13.91 -0.14 -1.12
C GLN A 297 -14.20 0.95 -0.06
N GLY A 298 -14.87 2.04 -0.45
CA GLY A 298 -15.06 3.20 0.42
C GLY A 298 -14.15 4.35 0.01
N GLY A 299 -12.89 4.31 0.47
CA GLY A 299 -11.88 5.31 0.13
C GLY A 299 -11.94 6.56 1.01
N VAL A 300 -10.97 6.68 1.91
CA VAL A 300 -10.81 7.83 2.82
C VAL A 300 -9.78 8.80 2.27
N GLY A 301 -10.07 10.10 2.38
CA GLY A 301 -9.14 11.18 2.03
C GLY A 301 -9.54 12.51 2.67
N HIS A 302 -8.82 13.58 2.35
CA HIS A 302 -8.91 14.87 3.07
C HIS A 302 -10.28 15.56 2.96
N LEU A 303 -11.09 15.22 1.95
CA LEU A 303 -12.46 15.72 1.79
C LEU A 303 -13.52 14.87 2.52
N ALA A 304 -13.17 13.72 3.09
CA ALA A 304 -14.16 12.78 3.60
C ALA A 304 -15.02 13.32 4.76
N ARG A 305 -14.44 14.19 5.61
CA ARG A 305 -15.16 14.88 6.68
C ARG A 305 -16.23 15.86 6.17
N LEU A 306 -16.11 16.35 4.93
CA LEU A 306 -17.09 17.21 4.28
C LEU A 306 -18.12 16.44 3.46
N HIS A 307 -17.65 15.49 2.65
CA HIS A 307 -18.37 14.98 1.48
C HIS A 307 -18.64 13.47 1.52
N GLY A 308 -18.23 12.78 2.58
CA GLY A 308 -18.32 11.31 2.66
C GLY A 308 -17.13 10.61 2.03
N LEU A 309 -17.16 9.28 2.04
CA LEU A 309 -16.16 8.43 1.40
C LEU A 309 -16.17 8.63 -0.13
N ALA A 310 -15.11 8.18 -0.81
CA ALA A 310 -15.07 8.24 -2.27
C ALA A 310 -16.20 7.44 -2.93
N CYS A 311 -16.62 6.34 -2.30
CA CYS A 311 -17.77 5.56 -2.75
C CYS A 311 -19.10 6.33 -2.60
N ASP A 312 -19.23 7.23 -1.62
CA ASP A 312 -20.48 7.96 -1.39
C ASP A 312 -20.83 8.84 -2.61
N ALA A 313 -19.81 9.35 -3.30
CA ALA A 313 -19.95 10.10 -4.55
C ALA A 313 -20.30 9.24 -5.78
N ILE A 314 -20.19 7.90 -5.73
CA ILE A 314 -20.59 7.04 -6.87
C ILE A 314 -22.11 7.05 -7.01
N VAL A 315 -22.59 7.46 -8.17
CA VAL A 315 -24.03 7.53 -8.54
C VAL A 315 -24.41 6.61 -9.70
N GLY A 316 -23.44 5.97 -10.35
CA GLY A 316 -23.66 4.95 -11.36
C GLY A 316 -22.37 4.26 -11.79
N ALA A 317 -22.47 3.14 -12.51
CA ALA A 317 -21.31 2.38 -12.99
C ALA A 317 -21.62 1.57 -14.27
N VAL A 318 -20.58 1.25 -15.02
CA VAL A 318 -20.56 0.23 -16.08
C VAL A 318 -19.61 -0.89 -15.66
N MET A 319 -20.07 -2.12 -15.74
CA MET A 319 -19.34 -3.30 -15.27
C MET A 319 -19.61 -4.54 -16.14
N ILE A 320 -18.76 -5.56 -16.02
CA ILE A 320 -18.94 -6.86 -16.69
C ILE A 320 -19.27 -7.91 -15.62
N SER A 321 -20.37 -8.63 -15.84
CA SER A 321 -20.71 -9.83 -15.07
C SER A 321 -19.72 -10.95 -15.39
N VAL A 322 -18.96 -11.42 -14.40
CA VAL A 322 -18.02 -12.55 -14.60
C VAL A 322 -18.78 -13.87 -14.80
N ALA A 323 -20.02 -13.97 -14.32
CA ALA A 323 -20.86 -15.16 -14.47
C ALA A 323 -21.53 -15.28 -15.85
N SER A 324 -21.93 -14.17 -16.48
CA SER A 324 -22.66 -14.17 -17.75
C SER A 324 -21.92 -13.52 -18.92
N GLY A 325 -20.76 -12.87 -18.69
CA GLY A 325 -20.02 -12.10 -19.68
C GLY A 325 -20.71 -10.81 -20.15
N GLN A 326 -21.92 -10.52 -19.66
CA GLN A 326 -22.71 -9.37 -20.09
C GLN A 326 -22.15 -8.05 -19.54
N VAL A 327 -22.18 -7.02 -20.38
CA VAL A 327 -21.92 -5.64 -19.96
C VAL A 327 -23.20 -5.10 -19.31
N LEU A 328 -23.10 -4.73 -18.05
CA LEU A 328 -24.19 -4.17 -17.25
C LEU A 328 -23.93 -2.69 -16.98
N TYR A 329 -25.00 -1.90 -16.90
CA TYR A 329 -24.96 -0.58 -16.29
C TYR A 329 -25.96 -0.48 -15.13
N VAL A 330 -25.60 0.32 -14.12
CA VAL A 330 -26.42 0.56 -12.92
C VAL A 330 -26.40 2.04 -12.55
N GLY A 331 -27.54 2.57 -12.09
CA GLY A 331 -27.65 3.96 -11.66
C GLY A 331 -27.49 4.99 -12.79
N ARG A 332 -26.99 6.18 -12.44
CA ARG A 332 -26.99 7.39 -13.29
C ARG A 332 -25.88 7.41 -14.35
N VAL A 333 -25.83 6.40 -15.21
CA VAL A 333 -24.92 6.39 -16.38
C VAL A 333 -25.50 7.18 -17.55
N PRO A 334 -24.87 8.28 -18.03
CA PRO A 334 -25.37 9.04 -19.17
C PRO A 334 -25.35 8.20 -20.46
N SER A 335 -26.38 8.34 -21.31
CA SER A 335 -26.58 7.46 -22.48
C SER A 335 -25.37 7.38 -23.42
N LYS A 336 -24.62 8.47 -23.60
CA LYS A 336 -23.38 8.50 -24.42
C LYS A 336 -22.20 7.69 -23.86
N TYR A 337 -22.27 7.23 -22.61
CA TYR A 337 -21.24 6.40 -21.96
C TYR A 337 -21.77 5.00 -21.62
N ARG A 338 -22.92 4.59 -22.15
CA ARG A 338 -23.39 3.21 -22.10
C ARG A 338 -22.82 2.47 -23.31
N PRO A 339 -22.02 1.40 -23.14
CA PRO A 339 -21.51 0.63 -24.29
C PRO A 339 -22.62 0.03 -25.14
N ALA A 340 -22.36 -0.19 -26.42
CA ALA A 340 -23.30 -0.87 -27.30
C ALA A 340 -23.59 -2.29 -26.78
N GLY A 341 -24.87 -2.64 -26.66
CA GLY A 341 -25.31 -3.91 -26.08
C GLY A 341 -25.25 -3.99 -24.55
N ALA A 342 -24.89 -2.92 -23.84
CA ALA A 342 -24.98 -2.89 -22.38
C ALA A 342 -26.44 -2.88 -21.91
N VAL A 343 -26.74 -3.73 -20.92
CA VAL A 343 -28.09 -3.93 -20.38
C VAL A 343 -28.19 -3.31 -18.98
N GLN A 344 -29.35 -2.77 -18.61
CA GLN A 344 -29.58 -2.34 -17.23
C GLN A 344 -29.72 -3.57 -16.33
N SER A 345 -29.08 -3.58 -15.16
CA SER A 345 -29.27 -4.71 -14.24
C SER A 345 -30.67 -4.70 -13.62
N GLU A 346 -31.30 -5.87 -13.55
CA GLU A 346 -32.59 -6.07 -12.86
C GLU A 346 -32.49 -5.82 -11.34
N ILE A 347 -31.29 -5.88 -10.78
CA ILE A 347 -30.97 -5.64 -9.35
C ILE A 347 -30.10 -4.38 -9.18
N GLU A 348 -30.36 -3.33 -9.97
CA GLU A 348 -29.49 -2.15 -10.03
C GLU A 348 -29.24 -1.46 -8.68
N THR A 349 -30.24 -1.43 -7.80
CA THR A 349 -30.15 -0.77 -6.49
C THR A 349 -29.16 -1.49 -5.58
N ASP A 350 -29.22 -2.82 -5.54
CA ASP A 350 -28.38 -3.66 -4.69
C ASP A 350 -26.95 -3.74 -5.23
N LEU A 351 -26.77 -3.80 -6.54
CA LEU A 351 -25.44 -3.71 -7.17
C LEU A 351 -24.81 -2.33 -6.98
N LEU A 352 -25.57 -1.24 -7.15
CA LEU A 352 -25.04 0.11 -6.90
C LEU A 352 -24.67 0.30 -5.42
N TRP A 353 -25.42 -0.28 -4.49
CA TRP A 353 -25.05 -0.33 -3.07
C TRP A 353 -23.78 -1.16 -2.84
N ALA A 354 -23.69 -2.36 -3.42
CA ALA A 354 -22.53 -3.25 -3.25
C ALA A 354 -21.23 -2.65 -3.82
N LEU A 355 -21.30 -1.97 -4.97
CA LEU A 355 -20.17 -1.22 -5.55
C LEU A 355 -19.67 -0.08 -4.64
N LYS A 356 -20.46 0.36 -3.65
CA LYS A 356 -20.10 1.43 -2.72
C LYS A 356 -19.43 0.92 -1.43
N GLY A 357 -18.69 -0.18 -1.50
CA GLY A 357 -17.88 -0.65 -0.39
C GLY A 357 -17.31 -2.07 -0.52
N ALA A 358 -17.90 -2.93 -1.37
CA ALA A 358 -17.48 -4.32 -1.49
C ALA A 358 -16.34 -4.55 -2.49
N GLY A 359 -15.74 -3.51 -3.07
CA GLY A 359 -14.59 -3.65 -3.96
C GLY A 359 -14.91 -4.39 -5.26
N THR A 360 -14.03 -5.31 -5.64
CA THR A 360 -14.07 -6.06 -6.90
C THR A 360 -14.89 -7.36 -6.86
N ASN A 361 -15.65 -7.62 -5.77
CA ASN A 361 -16.33 -8.90 -5.57
C ASN A 361 -17.51 -9.16 -6.53
N PHE A 362 -18.12 -8.11 -7.10
CA PHE A 362 -19.39 -8.21 -7.84
C PHE A 362 -19.24 -8.16 -9.37
N GLY A 363 -18.01 -8.04 -9.88
CA GLY A 363 -17.72 -8.01 -11.31
C GLY A 363 -16.54 -7.11 -11.68
N ILE A 364 -16.21 -7.06 -12.96
CA ILE A 364 -15.14 -6.20 -13.48
C ILE A 364 -15.74 -4.81 -13.76
N VAL A 365 -15.50 -3.84 -12.89
CA VAL A 365 -15.93 -2.45 -13.11
C VAL A 365 -15.08 -1.83 -14.21
N VAL A 366 -15.72 -1.30 -15.25
CA VAL A 366 -15.08 -0.64 -16.40
C VAL A 366 -15.00 0.87 -16.18
N SER A 367 -16.09 1.47 -15.68
CA SER A 367 -16.13 2.89 -15.32
C SER A 367 -17.18 3.18 -14.24
N VAL A 368 -17.00 4.29 -13.53
CA VAL A 368 -17.97 4.85 -12.58
C VAL A 368 -18.33 6.27 -12.94
N VAL A 369 -19.52 6.66 -12.50
CA VAL A 369 -20.02 8.04 -12.53
C VAL A 369 -20.00 8.58 -11.11
N PHE A 370 -19.18 9.59 -10.89
CA PHE A 370 -19.11 10.36 -9.67
C PHE A 370 -19.97 11.63 -9.76
N GLU A 371 -20.69 11.94 -8.68
CA GLU A 371 -21.13 13.30 -8.39
C GLU A 371 -19.93 14.16 -7.98
N THR A 372 -19.95 15.45 -8.32
CA THR A 372 -18.85 16.38 -8.03
C THR A 372 -19.22 17.49 -7.07
N HIS A 373 -18.20 18.12 -6.51
CA HIS A 373 -18.32 19.31 -5.66
C HIS A 373 -17.45 20.44 -6.20
N ALA A 374 -17.74 21.68 -5.81
CA ALA A 374 -16.92 22.82 -6.18
C ALA A 374 -15.47 22.66 -5.70
N ALA A 375 -14.49 23.00 -6.56
CA ALA A 375 -13.08 22.92 -6.23
C ALA A 375 -12.73 23.78 -5.00
N ARG A 376 -11.71 23.34 -4.26
CA ARG A 376 -11.25 23.99 -3.03
C ARG A 376 -9.78 24.35 -3.10
N LYS A 377 -9.39 25.38 -2.35
CA LYS A 377 -8.01 25.64 -1.97
C LYS A 377 -7.73 24.94 -0.64
N TYR A 378 -6.53 24.40 -0.50
CA TYR A 378 -6.11 23.67 0.70
C TYR A 378 -4.97 24.41 1.40
N LEU A 379 -5.09 24.58 2.71
CA LEU A 379 -4.01 25.01 3.58
C LEU A 379 -3.50 23.79 4.35
N VAL A 380 -2.24 23.41 4.13
CA VAL A 380 -1.62 22.25 4.77
C VAL A 380 -0.61 22.72 5.81
N ARG A 381 -0.79 22.31 7.06
CA ARG A 381 0.12 22.63 8.17
C ARG A 381 0.68 21.33 8.75
N ASN A 382 2.00 21.28 8.90
CA ASN A 382 2.72 20.11 9.40
C ASN A 382 3.50 20.44 10.67
N TRP A 383 3.43 19.57 11.68
CA TRP A 383 4.22 19.64 12.91
C TRP A 383 5.00 18.34 13.09
N SER A 384 6.22 18.45 13.63
CA SER A 384 7.00 17.29 14.07
C SER A 384 7.42 17.49 15.52
N ILE A 385 6.78 16.75 16.41
CA ILE A 385 6.94 16.87 17.86
C ILE A 385 7.84 15.70 18.32
N PRO A 386 9.04 15.96 18.87
CA PRO A 386 9.87 14.89 19.41
C PRO A 386 9.19 14.24 20.61
N LEU A 387 9.31 12.92 20.72
CA LEU A 387 8.79 12.10 21.79
C LEU A 387 9.94 11.71 22.72
N LYS A 388 9.71 11.81 24.04
CA LYS A 388 10.71 11.49 25.06
C LYS A 388 10.65 10.02 25.47
N ASP A 389 9.44 9.55 25.77
CA ASP A 389 9.14 8.25 26.34
C ASP A 389 7.68 7.85 26.03
N ASP A 390 7.29 6.64 26.45
CA ASP A 390 5.95 6.09 26.24
C ASP A 390 4.83 6.92 26.90
N HIS A 391 5.12 7.60 28.01
CA HIS A 391 4.13 8.40 28.74
C HIS A 391 3.88 9.73 28.01
N ASP A 392 4.94 10.44 27.64
CA ASP A 392 4.92 11.63 26.78
C ASP A 392 4.25 11.33 25.42
N THR A 393 4.49 10.14 24.86
CA THR A 393 3.83 9.66 23.63
C THR A 393 2.32 9.50 23.82
N ARG A 394 1.88 8.82 24.89
CA ARG A 394 0.44 8.63 25.19
C ARG A 394 -0.26 9.95 25.48
N LEU A 395 0.39 10.87 26.19
CA LEU A 395 -0.13 12.22 26.44
C LEU A 395 -0.35 12.98 25.11
N LYS A 396 0.68 13.07 24.26
CA LYS A 396 0.61 13.80 22.99
C LYS A 396 -0.41 13.20 22.01
N LEU A 397 -0.57 11.88 21.97
CA LEU A 397 -1.60 11.22 21.17
C LEU A 397 -3.01 11.50 21.69
N ARG A 398 -3.21 11.54 23.02
CA ARG A 398 -4.48 11.92 23.64
C ARG A 398 -4.82 13.39 23.40
N ASP A 399 -3.83 14.27 23.50
CA ASP A 399 -4.02 15.70 23.26
C ASP A 399 -4.33 15.96 21.77
N PHE A 400 -3.69 15.22 20.84
CA PHE A 400 -4.07 15.22 19.42
C PHE A 400 -5.51 14.74 19.19
N ASP A 401 -5.94 13.62 19.79
CA ASP A 401 -7.31 13.10 19.70
C ASP A 401 -8.33 14.15 20.20
N GLN A 402 -8.04 14.82 21.31
CA GLN A 402 -8.87 15.90 21.84
C GLN A 402 -8.96 17.10 20.88
N CYS A 403 -7.85 17.49 20.23
CA CYS A 403 -7.87 18.55 19.22
C CYS A 403 -8.58 18.12 17.93
N ALA A 404 -8.37 16.91 17.44
CA ALA A 404 -8.99 16.40 16.20
C ALA A 404 -10.52 16.35 16.28
N LYS A 405 -11.07 16.11 17.48
CA LYS A 405 -12.51 16.16 17.80
C LYS A 405 -13.10 17.57 17.72
N THR A 406 -12.33 18.63 17.95
CA THR A 406 -12.81 20.03 17.92
C THR A 406 -12.62 20.71 16.57
N LEU A 407 -11.90 20.09 15.62
CA LEU A 407 -11.73 20.65 14.28
C LEU A 407 -13.07 20.80 13.54
N PRO A 408 -13.24 21.86 12.72
CA PRO A 408 -14.42 22.02 11.88
C PRO A 408 -14.45 20.96 10.75
N ARG A 409 -15.61 20.79 10.09
CA ARG A 409 -15.78 19.70 9.10
C ARG A 409 -14.94 19.89 7.83
N ASP A 410 -14.63 21.13 7.47
CA ASP A 410 -13.77 21.51 6.34
C ASP A 410 -12.28 21.33 6.60
N SER A 411 -11.92 20.90 7.81
CA SER A 411 -10.56 20.55 8.22
C SER A 411 -10.44 19.06 8.54
N SER A 412 -9.33 18.45 8.11
CA SER A 412 -8.92 17.09 8.49
C SER A 412 -7.56 17.15 9.19
N ALA A 413 -7.26 16.11 9.98
CA ALA A 413 -5.98 16.02 10.67
C ALA A 413 -5.51 14.56 10.77
N ASP A 414 -4.31 14.33 10.29
CA ASP A 414 -3.64 13.03 10.30
C ASP A 414 -2.49 13.07 11.30
N ALA A 415 -2.41 12.07 12.18
CA ALA A 415 -1.29 11.86 13.09
C ALA A 415 -0.54 10.58 12.71
N TYR A 416 0.79 10.65 12.69
CA TYR A 416 1.64 9.52 12.35
C TYR A 416 2.90 9.51 13.22
N LEU A 417 3.30 8.32 13.68
CA LEU A 417 4.56 8.14 14.38
C LEU A 417 5.66 7.81 13.38
N PHE A 418 6.80 8.48 13.50
CA PHE A 418 7.98 8.18 12.69
C PHE A 418 9.26 8.33 13.51
N SER A 419 10.27 7.51 13.19
CA SER A 419 11.62 7.66 13.74
C SER A 419 12.45 8.55 12.82
N ASN A 420 13.20 9.48 13.38
CA ASN A 420 14.21 10.27 12.67
C ASN A 420 15.44 10.38 13.57
N ASN A 421 16.59 9.93 13.07
CA ASN A 421 17.85 9.81 13.85
C ASN A 421 17.65 9.05 15.18
N SER A 422 16.95 7.91 15.14
CA SER A 422 16.58 7.09 16.30
C SER A 422 15.72 7.78 17.37
N GLN A 423 15.31 9.03 17.17
CA GLN A 423 14.33 9.72 17.99
C GLN A 423 12.93 9.53 17.40
N MET A 424 12.03 8.95 18.19
CA MET A 424 10.60 8.88 17.85
C MET A 424 10.01 10.29 17.82
N ARG A 425 9.15 10.55 16.85
CA ARG A 425 8.44 11.83 16.67
C ARG A 425 6.98 11.56 16.33
N LEU A 426 6.11 12.42 16.85
CA LEU A 426 4.73 12.54 16.39
C LEU A 426 4.70 13.57 15.26
N GLY A 427 4.45 13.09 14.05
CA GLY A 427 4.03 13.91 12.92
C GLY A 427 2.54 14.22 13.04
N VAL A 428 2.16 15.47 12.82
CA VAL A 428 0.76 15.89 12.68
C VAL A 428 0.63 16.70 11.40
N THR A 429 -0.33 16.38 10.57
CA THR A 429 -0.69 17.12 9.35
C THR A 429 -2.14 17.57 9.47
N VAL A 430 -2.41 18.87 9.51
CA VAL A 430 -3.77 19.44 9.44
C VAL A 430 -3.98 20.05 8.06
N ILE A 431 -5.11 19.73 7.44
CA ILE A 431 -5.48 20.18 6.10
C ILE A 431 -6.83 20.86 6.19
N GLU A 432 -6.87 22.16 5.94
CA GLU A 432 -8.08 22.98 5.93
C GLU A 432 -8.47 23.30 4.48
N SER A 433 -9.77 23.27 4.14
CA SER A 433 -10.23 23.37 2.75
C SER A 433 -11.28 24.48 2.55
N THR A 434 -10.91 25.52 1.81
CA THR A 434 -11.78 26.69 1.55
C THR A 434 -12.27 26.70 0.10
N THR A 435 -13.50 27.16 -0.15
CA THR A 435 -14.04 27.26 -1.50
C THR A 435 -13.40 28.40 -2.29
N THR A 436 -13.24 28.23 -3.60
CA THR A 436 -12.65 29.23 -4.50
C THR A 436 -13.59 30.41 -4.78
N LYS A 437 -13.85 31.26 -3.77
CA LYS A 437 -14.18 32.66 -4.02
C LYS A 437 -12.88 33.45 -4.18
N LEU A 438 -12.78 34.24 -5.25
CA LEU A 438 -11.68 35.19 -5.43
C LEU A 438 -11.79 36.24 -4.30
N PRO A 439 -10.77 36.41 -3.44
CA PRO A 439 -10.88 37.32 -2.30
C PRO A 439 -10.97 38.76 -2.80
N SER A 440 -12.10 39.43 -2.52
CA SER A 440 -12.38 40.80 -2.97
C SER A 440 -11.52 41.87 -2.29
N LYS A 441 -10.71 41.49 -1.29
CA LYS A 441 -9.59 42.27 -0.75
C LYS A 441 -8.45 41.31 -0.38
N PRO A 442 -7.17 41.60 -0.74
CA PRO A 442 -6.04 40.84 -0.22
C PRO A 442 -5.87 41.11 1.29
N PRO A 443 -5.50 40.11 2.11
CA PRO A 443 -5.10 40.35 3.48
C PRO A 443 -3.88 41.27 3.53
N LYS A 444 -3.90 42.26 4.42
CA LYS A 444 -2.89 43.32 4.48
C LYS A 444 -1.75 42.94 5.43
N LEU A 445 -0.92 41.96 5.06
CA LEU A 445 0.23 41.53 5.86
C LEU A 445 1.46 42.44 5.60
N THR A 446 1.96 43.11 6.64
CA THR A 446 3.09 44.05 6.50
C THR A 446 4.44 43.32 6.52
N ARG A 447 5.14 43.34 5.38
CA ARG A 447 6.48 42.77 5.18
C ARG A 447 7.52 43.39 6.12
N GLU A 448 8.30 42.56 6.82
CA GLU A 448 9.19 43.01 7.89
C GLU A 448 10.65 43.26 7.43
N SER A 449 10.98 44.49 7.00
CA SER A 449 12.38 44.88 6.74
C SER A 449 13.16 45.09 8.05
N GLY A 450 14.48 44.84 8.03
CA GLY A 450 15.37 45.03 9.19
C GLY A 450 15.61 43.79 10.08
N VAL A 451 15.14 42.60 9.67
CA VAL A 451 15.39 41.34 10.39
C VAL A 451 16.82 40.80 10.24
N GLY A 452 17.58 41.27 9.24
CA GLY A 452 19.00 40.94 9.09
C GLY A 452 19.32 39.68 8.26
N LYS A 453 18.49 39.32 7.26
CA LYS A 453 18.71 38.15 6.39
C LYS A 453 20.12 38.13 5.77
N ASP A 454 20.54 39.23 5.16
CA ASP A 454 21.83 39.32 4.47
C ASP A 454 23.01 39.21 5.45
N TYR A 455 22.89 39.85 6.62
CA TYR A 455 23.85 39.74 7.74
C TYR A 455 23.98 38.29 8.24
N CYS A 456 22.88 37.54 8.35
CA CYS A 456 22.96 36.11 8.69
C CYS A 456 23.73 35.32 7.62
N ALA A 457 23.45 35.56 6.34
CA ALA A 457 24.20 34.93 5.24
C ALA A 457 25.70 35.30 5.25
N ASP A 458 26.04 36.55 5.55
CA ASP A 458 27.44 37.03 5.65
C ASP A 458 28.22 36.38 6.81
N VAL A 459 27.53 35.95 7.87
CA VAL A 459 28.13 35.16 8.97
C VAL A 459 28.18 33.67 8.62
N TRP A 460 27.14 33.12 8.00
CA TRP A 460 27.03 31.69 7.70
C TRP A 460 27.98 31.23 6.59
N VAL A 461 28.13 31.99 5.50
CA VAL A 461 28.96 31.57 4.36
C VAL A 461 30.42 31.30 4.77
N PRO A 462 31.12 32.19 5.50
CA PRO A 462 32.47 31.89 6.01
C PRO A 462 32.54 30.76 7.03
N MET A 463 31.43 30.37 7.68
CA MET A 463 31.40 29.21 8.58
C MET A 463 31.25 27.90 7.80
N LEU A 464 30.35 27.86 6.82
CA LEU A 464 30.13 26.70 5.94
C LEU A 464 31.38 26.40 5.09
N THR A 465 32.09 27.44 4.63
CA THR A 465 33.38 27.30 3.92
C THR A 465 34.51 26.74 4.82
N ARG A 466 34.35 26.77 6.15
CA ARG A 466 35.38 26.40 7.14
C ARG A 466 35.01 25.20 7.99
N SER A 467 33.91 24.50 7.70
CA SER A 467 33.40 23.41 8.53
C SER A 467 33.84 22.03 8.03
N ALA A 468 34.49 21.26 8.91
CA ALA A 468 34.92 19.87 8.71
C ALA A 468 36.05 19.66 7.66
N ASP A 469 36.44 18.39 7.48
CA ASP A 469 37.77 17.97 7.01
C ASP A 469 38.10 18.24 5.52
N GLN A 470 37.19 18.86 4.76
CA GLN A 470 37.42 19.30 3.38
C GLN A 470 36.84 20.71 3.12
N PRO A 471 37.46 21.54 2.26
CA PRO A 471 36.91 22.83 1.89
C PRO A 471 35.74 22.67 0.92
N HIS A 472 34.58 23.24 1.27
CA HIS A 472 33.40 23.32 0.38
C HIS A 472 33.34 24.67 -0.34
N GLU A 473 32.90 24.68 -1.60
CA GLU A 473 32.67 25.90 -2.38
C GLU A 473 31.27 26.47 -2.05
N VAL A 474 31.24 27.59 -1.31
CA VAL A 474 30.01 28.18 -0.78
C VAL A 474 29.76 29.57 -1.37
N HIS A 475 28.72 29.69 -2.19
CA HIS A 475 28.36 30.94 -2.87
C HIS A 475 27.15 31.64 -2.23
N LYS A 476 27.18 32.98 -2.19
CA LYS A 476 26.06 33.84 -1.77
C LYS A 476 25.48 34.54 -2.99
N ALA A 477 24.17 34.45 -3.18
CA ALA A 477 23.47 35.19 -4.23
C ALA A 477 22.20 35.84 -3.68
N SER A 478 21.82 37.01 -4.21
CA SER A 478 20.52 37.63 -3.90
C SER A 478 19.63 37.63 -5.13
N ILE A 479 18.47 36.98 -5.05
CA ILE A 479 17.50 36.95 -6.16
C ILE A 479 16.94 38.36 -6.48
N SER A 480 17.04 39.29 -5.52
CA SER A 480 16.74 40.72 -5.73
C SER A 480 17.72 41.42 -6.68
N ASP A 481 18.92 40.88 -6.95
CA ASP A 481 19.97 41.63 -7.65
C ASP A 481 19.77 41.73 -9.16
N ALA A 482 19.21 40.70 -9.79
CA ALA A 482 18.76 40.78 -11.18
C ALA A 482 17.69 41.88 -11.35
N ILE A 483 16.70 41.90 -10.46
CA ILE A 483 15.61 42.90 -10.46
C ILE A 483 16.14 44.32 -10.21
N LYS A 484 17.17 44.49 -9.36
CA LYS A 484 17.83 45.80 -9.18
C LYS A 484 18.54 46.27 -10.46
N ARG A 485 19.20 45.38 -11.20
CA ARG A 485 19.83 45.70 -12.50
C ARG A 485 18.78 46.10 -13.53
N GLU A 486 17.70 45.35 -13.64
CA GLU A 486 16.56 45.68 -14.53
C GLU A 486 15.93 47.03 -14.15
N TYR A 487 15.71 47.29 -12.85
CA TYR A 487 15.19 48.57 -12.35
C TYR A 487 16.15 49.75 -12.60
N ALA A 488 17.45 49.57 -12.35
CA ALA A 488 18.47 50.58 -12.62
C ALA A 488 18.50 50.95 -14.10
N ALA A 489 18.52 49.95 -15.00
CA ALA A 489 18.46 50.17 -16.44
C ALA A 489 17.15 50.84 -16.90
N ALA A 490 16.01 50.53 -16.27
CA ALA A 490 14.71 51.10 -16.61
C ALA A 490 14.46 52.51 -16.04
N THR A 491 15.18 52.93 -14.99
CA THR A 491 14.91 54.19 -14.25
C THR A 491 16.09 55.16 -14.18
N GLY A 492 17.30 54.74 -14.57
CA GLY A 492 18.52 55.53 -14.41
C GLY A 492 19.02 55.63 -12.96
N ALA A 493 18.47 54.83 -12.03
CA ALA A 493 18.95 54.76 -10.65
C ALA A 493 20.34 54.11 -10.58
N ASP A 494 21.17 54.54 -9.63
CA ASP A 494 22.52 54.01 -9.46
C ASP A 494 22.50 52.55 -9.00
N LEU A 495 23.11 51.67 -9.80
CA LEU A 495 23.18 50.25 -9.51
C LEU A 495 24.08 49.96 -8.31
N ASP A 496 25.20 50.67 -8.17
CA ASP A 496 26.15 50.40 -7.10
C ASP A 496 25.59 50.88 -5.74
N GLY A 497 24.88 52.00 -5.71
CA GLY A 497 24.00 52.39 -4.60
C GLY A 497 22.93 51.33 -4.29
N LEU A 498 22.24 50.78 -5.30
CA LEU A 498 21.21 49.73 -5.10
C LEU A 498 21.79 48.37 -4.64
N LEU A 499 23.06 48.08 -4.91
CA LEU A 499 23.75 46.86 -4.50
C LEU A 499 24.52 47.01 -3.17
N GLY A 500 25.15 48.16 -2.93
CA GLY A 500 26.00 48.47 -1.77
C GLY A 500 25.31 49.30 -0.68
N ASP A 501 24.83 50.50 -0.97
CA ASP A 501 24.34 51.45 0.05
C ASP A 501 22.97 51.07 0.63
N ARG A 502 22.91 50.98 1.97
CA ARG A 502 21.68 50.64 2.70
C ARG A 502 20.67 51.79 2.79
N ALA A 503 21.12 53.05 2.86
CA ALA A 503 20.25 54.22 2.90
C ALA A 503 19.60 54.44 1.53
N TYR A 504 20.40 54.43 0.47
CA TYR A 504 19.92 54.52 -0.93
C TYR A 504 18.91 53.42 -1.28
N LYS A 505 19.18 52.17 -0.89
CA LYS A 505 18.23 51.04 -1.02
C LYS A 505 16.90 51.27 -0.29
N GLU A 506 16.89 51.97 0.84
CA GLU A 506 15.66 52.25 1.60
C GLU A 506 14.84 53.35 0.91
N GLN A 507 15.49 54.39 0.40
CA GLN A 507 14.86 55.45 -0.40
C GLN A 507 14.17 54.89 -1.66
N HIS A 508 14.85 54.04 -2.42
CA HIS A 508 14.28 53.41 -3.62
C HIS A 508 13.35 52.20 -3.33
N ARG A 509 13.19 51.79 -2.06
CA ARG A 509 12.43 50.58 -1.68
C ARG A 509 10.98 50.57 -2.19
N PRO A 510 10.18 51.66 -2.13
CA PRO A 510 8.80 51.65 -2.60
C PRO A 510 8.71 51.45 -4.13
N ALA A 511 9.51 52.21 -4.89
CA ALA A 511 9.55 52.16 -6.34
C ALA A 511 10.02 50.79 -6.87
N LEU A 512 11.10 50.25 -6.31
CA LEU A 512 11.62 48.92 -6.65
C LEU A 512 10.61 47.80 -6.34
N THR A 513 9.77 47.98 -5.31
CA THR A 513 8.70 47.03 -4.97
C THR A 513 7.51 47.12 -5.92
N ALA A 514 7.19 48.32 -6.44
CA ALA A 514 6.17 48.50 -7.47
C ALA A 514 6.62 47.89 -8.81
N PHE A 515 7.86 48.17 -9.23
CA PHE A 515 8.47 47.61 -10.43
C PHE A 515 8.46 46.08 -10.44
N PHE A 516 8.86 45.45 -9.34
CA PHE A 516 8.82 43.99 -9.19
C PHE A 516 7.41 43.40 -9.33
N LYS A 517 6.40 44.03 -8.71
CA LYS A 517 5.00 43.59 -8.82
C LYS A 517 4.46 43.70 -10.24
N GLU A 518 4.89 44.70 -11.00
CA GLU A 518 4.49 44.86 -12.39
C GLU A 518 5.09 43.77 -13.29
N GLN A 519 6.39 43.46 -13.13
CA GLN A 519 7.03 42.33 -13.84
C GLN A 519 6.31 40.99 -13.58
N MET A 520 5.93 40.72 -12.32
CA MET A 520 5.15 39.52 -11.97
C MET A 520 3.73 39.49 -12.55
N ARG A 521 3.13 40.63 -12.90
CA ARG A 521 1.82 40.65 -13.59
C ARG A 521 1.96 40.39 -15.09
N GLN A 522 3.10 40.72 -15.68
CA GLN A 522 3.36 40.59 -17.11
C GLN A 522 3.91 39.20 -17.50
N GLN A 523 4.58 38.50 -16.58
CA GLN A 523 5.19 37.19 -16.84
C GLN A 523 4.83 36.15 -15.77
N SER A 524 4.11 35.10 -16.18
CA SER A 524 3.64 34.02 -15.28
C SER A 524 4.73 33.07 -14.76
N TRP A 525 5.93 33.08 -15.36
CA TRP A 525 7.09 32.25 -14.99
C TRP A 525 8.29 33.10 -14.50
N PHE A 526 8.03 34.33 -14.05
CA PHE A 526 9.09 35.28 -13.70
C PHE A 526 9.94 34.79 -12.51
N LEU A 527 9.31 34.22 -11.48
CA LEU A 527 10.01 33.85 -10.24
C LEU A 527 10.89 32.61 -10.44
N GLU A 528 10.38 31.62 -11.16
CA GLU A 528 11.05 30.40 -11.58
C GLU A 528 12.28 30.73 -12.43
N LYS A 529 12.14 31.65 -13.40
CA LYS A 529 13.24 32.15 -14.23
C LYS A 529 14.33 32.82 -13.39
N GLN A 530 13.97 33.71 -12.47
CA GLN A 530 14.95 34.40 -11.62
C GLN A 530 15.65 33.43 -10.65
N PHE A 531 14.94 32.41 -10.15
CA PHE A 531 15.52 31.35 -9.32
C PHE A 531 16.51 30.48 -10.12
N LEU A 532 16.11 30.01 -11.31
CA LEU A 532 16.99 29.22 -12.19
C LEU A 532 18.24 29.99 -12.60
N ASN A 533 18.12 31.29 -12.93
CA ASN A 533 19.28 32.15 -13.23
C ASN A 533 20.29 32.21 -12.06
N VAL A 534 19.79 32.29 -10.82
CA VAL A 534 20.64 32.31 -9.62
C VAL A 534 21.32 30.95 -9.38
N VAL A 535 20.61 29.84 -9.60
CA VAL A 535 21.17 28.49 -9.47
C VAL A 535 22.21 28.21 -10.57
N SER A 536 21.90 28.50 -11.83
CA SER A 536 22.82 28.28 -12.95
C SER A 536 24.06 29.18 -12.89
N GLY A 537 23.95 30.36 -12.26
CA GLY A 537 25.07 31.28 -12.04
C GLY A 537 26.01 30.88 -10.90
N ALA A 538 25.75 29.77 -10.21
CA ALA A 538 26.57 29.20 -9.16
C ALA A 538 26.61 27.65 -9.27
N ALA A 539 26.72 27.16 -10.52
CA ALA A 539 26.75 25.73 -10.84
C ALA A 539 28.02 24.99 -10.36
N ASP A 540 29.01 25.75 -9.89
CA ASP A 540 30.26 25.34 -9.26
C ASP A 540 30.16 25.19 -7.73
N ALA A 541 29.12 25.73 -7.09
CA ALA A 541 29.00 25.72 -5.63
C ALA A 541 28.44 24.40 -5.08
N ASP A 542 29.13 23.83 -4.08
CA ASP A 542 28.59 22.78 -3.22
C ASP A 542 27.37 23.28 -2.41
N VAL A 543 27.40 24.56 -1.98
CA VAL A 543 26.35 25.18 -1.18
C VAL A 543 26.03 26.59 -1.66
N LEU A 544 24.78 26.82 -2.08
CA LEU A 544 24.28 28.12 -2.52
C LEU A 544 23.34 28.77 -1.48
N VAL A 545 23.77 29.88 -0.88
CA VAL A 545 22.98 30.67 0.07
C VAL A 545 22.24 31.80 -0.66
N ILE A 546 20.94 31.60 -0.87
CA ILE A 546 20.08 32.56 -1.60
C ILE A 546 19.39 33.53 -0.62
N THR A 547 19.58 34.84 -0.82
CA THR A 547 18.87 35.90 -0.08
C THR A 547 17.94 36.71 -1.00
N GLY A 548 17.31 37.76 -0.45
CA GLY A 548 16.58 38.74 -1.26
C GLY A 548 15.14 38.40 -1.66
N MET A 549 14.58 37.26 -1.22
CA MET A 549 13.15 36.94 -1.40
C MET A 549 12.26 37.95 -0.66
N ARG A 550 11.30 38.55 -1.38
CA ARG A 550 10.42 39.64 -0.91
C ARG A 550 8.94 39.28 -0.80
N ASP A 551 8.50 38.18 -1.42
CA ASP A 551 7.10 37.79 -1.53
C ASP A 551 6.75 36.58 -0.65
N GLU A 552 5.46 36.23 -0.58
CA GLU A 552 4.91 35.21 0.32
C GLU A 552 5.19 33.77 -0.15
N SER A 553 5.63 33.61 -1.39
CA SER A 553 6.14 32.35 -1.94
C SER A 553 7.60 32.10 -1.50
N SER A 554 7.81 31.08 -0.66
CA SER A 554 9.15 30.58 -0.34
C SER A 554 9.82 29.91 -1.55
N THR A 555 11.15 29.97 -1.64
CA THR A 555 11.93 29.16 -2.60
C THR A 555 11.69 27.65 -2.44
N ALA A 556 11.20 27.18 -1.29
CA ALA A 556 10.77 25.79 -1.13
C ALA A 556 9.66 25.38 -2.13
N THR A 557 8.83 26.31 -2.58
CA THR A 557 7.83 26.07 -3.65
C THR A 557 8.47 25.82 -5.02
N LEU A 558 9.75 26.17 -5.20
CA LEU A 558 10.55 26.00 -6.41
C LEU A 558 11.50 24.80 -6.34
N SER A 559 11.44 23.99 -5.27
CA SER A 559 12.29 22.81 -5.07
C SER A 559 12.23 21.80 -6.22
N TYR A 560 11.10 21.71 -6.92
CA TYR A 560 10.93 20.86 -8.11
C TYR A 560 11.83 21.23 -9.30
N LEU A 561 12.38 22.45 -9.33
CA LEU A 561 13.32 22.91 -10.36
C LEU A 561 14.76 22.43 -10.13
N VAL A 562 15.07 21.90 -8.94
CA VAL A 562 16.39 21.42 -8.54
C VAL A 562 16.30 20.02 -7.90
N PRO A 563 15.79 19.01 -8.61
CA PRO A 563 15.42 17.71 -8.03
C PRO A 563 16.60 16.92 -7.42
N ASN A 564 17.83 17.25 -7.82
CA ASN A 564 19.06 16.61 -7.34
C ASN A 564 19.73 17.38 -6.18
N SER A 565 19.13 18.49 -5.71
CA SER A 565 19.71 19.37 -4.69
C SER A 565 18.78 19.54 -3.50
N ARG A 566 19.33 19.57 -2.29
CA ARG A 566 18.55 19.73 -1.06
C ARG A 566 18.30 21.22 -0.76
N LEU A 567 17.06 21.66 -0.94
CA LEU A 567 16.65 23.03 -0.62
C LEU A 567 16.22 23.16 0.86
N LEU A 568 16.81 24.11 1.59
CA LEU A 568 16.50 24.44 2.98
C LEU A 568 16.04 25.91 3.08
N ASP A 569 14.79 26.17 3.49
CA ASP A 569 14.31 27.54 3.71
C ASP A 569 14.52 27.97 5.17
N ILE A 570 15.22 29.09 5.37
CA ILE A 570 15.56 29.62 6.69
C ILE A 570 14.92 30.99 6.86
N ARG A 571 13.98 31.08 7.80
CA ARG A 571 13.31 32.33 8.12
C ARG A 571 13.98 33.05 9.29
N VAL A 572 14.52 34.23 9.01
CA VAL A 572 15.03 35.16 10.02
C VAL A 572 13.91 36.09 10.53
N THR A 573 13.68 36.13 11.85
CA THR A 573 12.79 37.07 12.55
C THR A 573 13.58 38.07 13.39
N ALA A 574 12.93 39.15 13.84
CA ALA A 574 13.47 40.05 14.87
C ALA A 574 12.35 40.91 15.49
N SER A 575 12.48 41.24 16.78
CA SER A 575 11.48 42.06 17.49
C SER A 575 11.21 43.42 16.82
N LYS A 576 10.00 43.97 17.00
CA LYS A 576 9.63 45.30 16.45
C LYS A 576 10.58 46.41 16.92
N LYS A 577 10.99 46.37 18.20
CA LYS A 577 11.98 47.28 18.80
C LYS A 577 13.34 47.13 18.11
N THR A 578 13.85 45.90 18.00
CA THR A 578 15.14 45.59 17.33
C THR A 578 15.13 46.08 15.87
N ARG A 579 14.04 45.87 15.13
CA ARG A 579 13.89 46.36 13.75
C ARG A 579 13.85 47.88 13.66
N GLN A 580 13.20 48.57 14.60
CA GLN A 580 13.17 50.03 14.64
C GLN A 580 14.56 50.61 14.98
N THR A 581 15.27 50.07 15.98
CA THR A 581 16.65 50.46 16.29
C THR A 581 17.58 50.23 15.09
N ARG A 582 17.54 49.05 14.47
CA ARG A 582 18.32 48.72 13.26
C ARG A 582 17.98 49.59 12.03
N ARG A 583 16.88 50.36 12.04
CA ARG A 583 16.54 51.36 11.02
C ARG A 583 16.93 52.79 11.44
N LYS A 584 16.89 53.12 12.74
CA LYS A 584 17.20 54.46 13.26
C LYS A 584 18.70 54.74 13.36
N CYS A 585 19.53 53.76 13.76
CA CYS A 585 20.97 53.96 14.02
C CYS A 585 21.85 54.23 12.78
N GLN A 586 21.27 54.70 11.66
CA GLN A 586 21.99 55.10 10.44
C GLN A 586 21.38 56.32 9.73
N ALA A 587 20.28 56.90 10.24
CA ALA A 587 20.06 58.33 10.02
C ALA A 587 21.02 59.05 10.97
N GLY A 588 21.80 60.01 10.46
CA GLY A 588 22.74 60.76 11.30
C GLY A 588 22.03 61.51 12.42
N ASP A 589 22.73 61.74 13.52
CA ASP A 589 22.33 62.76 14.50
C ASP A 589 22.32 64.11 13.78
N ASP A 590 21.13 64.62 13.47
CA ASP A 590 20.81 66.04 13.41
C ASP A 590 19.29 66.22 13.60
N ASP A 591 18.92 67.44 14.03
CA ASP A 591 17.58 67.94 14.33
C ASP A 591 16.82 67.33 15.54
N ARG A 592 16.97 68.06 16.66
CA ARG A 592 15.95 68.21 17.70
C ARG A 592 14.81 69.10 17.18
N HIS A 593 13.75 69.25 18.00
CA HIS A 593 12.50 70.00 17.75
C HIS A 593 11.41 69.20 17.02
N ASP A 594 10.13 69.26 17.39
CA ASP A 594 9.49 69.84 18.59
C ASP A 594 8.22 69.05 18.95
N ASN A 595 7.68 69.28 20.15
CA ASN A 595 6.35 68.80 20.53
C ASN A 595 5.26 69.45 19.67
N HIS A 596 4.16 68.73 19.41
CA HIS A 596 2.80 69.28 19.62
C HIS A 596 1.75 68.17 19.74
N ASP A 597 0.80 68.41 20.66
CA ASP A 597 -0.18 67.46 21.17
C ASP A 597 -1.49 67.36 20.35
N TYR A 598 -2.46 66.68 20.98
CA TYR A 598 -3.90 66.45 20.73
C TYR A 598 -4.18 64.96 20.49
N GLU A 599 -4.57 64.19 21.51
CA GLU A 599 -5.89 64.17 22.20
C GLU A 599 -7.06 63.90 21.25
N ASP A 600 -8.10 63.15 21.61
CA ASP A 600 -8.28 62.03 22.55
C ASP A 600 -9.63 61.39 22.10
N ASP A 601 -9.89 60.12 22.38
CA ASP A 601 -11.28 59.67 22.47
C ASP A 601 -11.41 58.37 23.29
N ASN A 602 -11.73 58.56 24.57
CA ASN A 602 -11.98 57.49 25.52
C ASN A 602 -13.44 56.99 25.40
N SER A 603 -13.63 55.72 25.03
CA SER A 603 -14.86 54.98 25.38
C SER A 603 -14.50 53.66 26.05
N SER A 604 -14.67 53.60 27.36
CA SER A 604 -14.46 52.41 28.17
C SER A 604 -15.52 51.35 27.93
N ASP A 605 -15.13 50.09 27.68
CA ASP A 605 -15.93 48.94 28.08
C ASP A 605 -15.04 47.74 28.47
N ASN A 606 -15.63 46.76 29.13
CA ASN A 606 -15.01 45.97 30.17
C ASN A 606 -14.14 44.79 29.70
N GLY A 607 -13.04 44.57 30.44
CA GLY A 607 -12.73 43.26 31.02
C GLY A 607 -12.71 42.05 30.09
N SER A 608 -11.93 42.08 29.02
CA SER A 608 -11.57 40.86 28.26
C SER A 608 -10.06 40.77 28.09
N ASN A 609 -9.48 39.65 28.54
CA ASN A 609 -8.04 39.44 28.61
C ASN A 609 -7.43 39.23 27.22
N CYS A 610 -7.13 40.33 26.53
CA CYS A 610 -6.59 40.33 25.17
C CYS A 610 -5.16 39.81 25.13
N MET A 611 -5.00 38.48 25.06
CA MET A 611 -3.77 37.88 24.59
C MET A 611 -3.43 38.41 23.20
N SER A 612 -2.17 38.79 23.01
CA SER A 612 -1.66 39.35 21.77
C SER A 612 -1.94 38.43 20.58
N ASN A 613 -2.75 38.89 19.63
CA ASN A 613 -2.96 38.23 18.34
C ASN A 613 -1.65 38.17 17.55
N SER A 614 -0.90 37.07 17.76
CA SER A 614 0.20 36.69 16.89
C SER A 614 -0.39 36.36 15.52
N THR A 615 -0.10 37.20 14.52
CA THR A 615 -0.51 36.97 13.13
C THR A 615 0.11 35.65 12.65
N THR A 616 -0.73 34.62 12.56
CA THR A 616 -0.37 33.31 12.02
C THR A 616 0.13 33.43 10.59
N LEU A 617 1.01 32.51 10.21
CA LEU A 617 1.75 32.59 8.96
C LEU A 617 1.32 31.47 8.02
N ASP A 618 0.91 31.86 6.83
CA ASP A 618 0.35 30.96 5.80
C ASP A 618 1.41 30.04 5.14
N TYR A 619 2.67 30.13 5.58
CA TYR A 619 3.78 29.31 5.11
C TYR A 619 4.73 28.93 6.26
N CYS A 620 5.22 27.68 6.25
CA CYS A 620 6.13 27.12 7.26
C CYS A 620 7.54 26.86 6.67
N PRO A 621 8.58 27.60 7.11
CA PRO A 621 9.96 27.43 6.64
C PRO A 621 10.62 26.17 7.24
N SER A 622 11.68 25.68 6.60
CA SER A 622 12.44 24.53 7.11
C SER A 622 13.10 24.79 8.47
N LEU A 623 13.53 26.03 8.71
CA LEU A 623 14.05 26.50 9.99
C LEU A 623 13.59 27.94 10.29
N VAL A 624 13.49 28.30 11.57
CA VAL A 624 13.25 29.68 12.03
C VAL A 624 14.40 30.10 12.96
N PHE A 625 14.94 31.29 12.72
CA PHE A 625 16.00 31.91 13.53
C PHE A 625 15.54 33.29 14.01
N ASP A 626 15.48 33.51 15.33
CA ASP A 626 15.21 34.84 15.87
C ASP A 626 16.50 35.65 16.07
N ASN A 627 16.74 36.58 15.15
CA ASN A 627 17.84 37.54 15.20
C ASN A 627 17.48 38.72 16.12
N GLY A 628 17.06 38.42 17.35
CA GLY A 628 16.70 39.41 18.37
C GLY A 628 17.90 39.95 19.17
N ALA A 629 18.95 39.13 19.31
CA ALA A 629 20.15 39.44 20.08
C ALA A 629 21.10 40.45 19.37
N THR A 630 22.05 40.97 20.14
CA THR A 630 23.17 41.80 19.68
C THR A 630 24.43 40.96 19.49
N GLY A 631 25.22 41.22 18.45
CA GLY A 631 26.39 40.43 18.08
C GLY A 631 26.07 39.29 17.11
N ASP A 632 27.09 38.52 16.74
CA ASP A 632 27.00 37.41 15.80
C ASP A 632 26.92 36.02 16.46
N GLU A 633 27.21 35.91 17.77
CA GLU A 633 27.23 34.65 18.54
C GLU A 633 25.96 33.79 18.33
N GLY A 634 24.77 34.39 18.40
CA GLY A 634 23.51 33.68 18.16
C GLY A 634 23.34 33.19 16.72
N VAL A 635 23.89 33.94 15.75
CA VAL A 635 23.89 33.59 14.32
C VAL A 635 24.84 32.42 14.05
N ARG A 636 26.02 32.43 14.69
CA ARG A 636 27.02 31.36 14.64
C ARG A 636 26.47 30.07 15.25
N ARG A 637 25.97 30.14 16.50
CA ARG A 637 25.38 29.00 17.21
C ARG A 637 24.23 28.35 16.45
N PHE A 638 23.43 29.14 15.72
CA PHE A 638 22.39 28.60 14.84
C PHE A 638 22.98 27.80 13.66
N ALA A 639 24.05 28.28 13.02
CA ALA A 639 24.74 27.52 11.99
C ALA A 639 25.35 26.23 12.55
N ASP A 640 26.06 26.30 13.68
CA ASP A 640 26.67 25.14 14.33
C ASP A 640 25.65 24.05 14.67
N THR A 641 24.45 24.46 15.11
CA THR A 641 23.40 23.53 15.56
C THR A 641 22.57 22.96 14.40
N TYR A 642 22.34 23.72 13.33
CA TYR A 642 21.33 23.39 12.32
C TYR A 642 21.80 23.38 10.87
N LEU A 643 22.96 23.96 10.55
CA LEU A 643 23.48 24.04 9.18
C LEU A 643 24.73 23.16 9.00
N LEU A 644 25.72 23.28 9.89
CA LEU A 644 26.95 22.48 9.86
C LEU A 644 26.70 20.96 9.90
N PRO A 645 25.69 20.42 10.62
CA PRO A 645 25.43 18.97 10.60
C PRO A 645 25.07 18.39 9.22
N PHE A 646 24.68 19.23 8.25
CA PHE A 646 24.44 18.78 6.86
C PHE A 646 25.72 18.63 6.04
N LEU A 647 26.82 19.28 6.45
CA LEU A 647 28.16 19.19 5.86
C LEU A 647 29.09 18.26 6.67
N HIS A 648 28.52 17.51 7.61
CA HIS A 648 29.31 16.60 8.43
C HIS A 648 29.71 15.37 7.59
N GLY A 649 31.00 15.11 7.40
CA GLY A 649 31.52 14.00 6.56
C GLY A 649 31.01 12.60 6.92
N GLY A 650 30.38 12.41 8.09
CA GLY A 650 29.61 11.21 8.39
C GLY A 650 28.38 10.99 7.48
N LEU A 651 27.74 12.05 6.98
CA LEU A 651 26.66 11.97 5.98
C LEU A 651 27.19 11.66 4.59
N GLU A 652 28.33 12.24 4.20
CA GLU A 652 29.03 11.90 2.94
C GLU A 652 29.49 10.45 2.96
N ARG A 653 30.04 9.98 4.09
CA ARG A 653 30.35 8.57 4.30
C ARG A 653 29.10 7.71 4.13
N LEU A 654 27.99 8.02 4.79
CA LEU A 654 26.73 7.28 4.62
C LEU A 654 26.20 7.31 3.18
N ALA A 655 26.32 8.44 2.46
CA ALA A 655 25.94 8.56 1.06
C ALA A 655 26.82 7.67 0.16
N SER A 656 28.14 7.66 0.38
CA SER A 656 29.08 6.79 -0.34
C SER A 656 28.96 5.29 0.00
N MET A 657 28.35 4.95 1.15
CA MET A 657 28.00 3.56 1.52
C MET A 657 26.74 3.05 0.81
N VAL A 658 25.94 3.93 0.16
CA VAL A 658 24.79 3.53 -0.65
C VAL A 658 25.27 2.89 -1.94
N LEU A 659 25.00 1.59 -2.12
CA LEU A 659 25.32 0.93 -3.38
C LEU A 659 24.34 1.38 -4.47
N HIS A 660 24.89 1.97 -5.54
CA HIS A 660 24.14 2.26 -6.77
C HIS A 660 24.08 1.01 -7.65
N VAL A 661 22.88 0.65 -8.09
CA VAL A 661 22.62 -0.49 -8.96
C VAL A 661 21.82 0.01 -10.18
N PRO A 662 22.48 0.25 -11.33
CA PRO A 662 21.78 0.66 -12.54
C PRO A 662 20.93 -0.49 -13.07
N ASP A 663 19.85 -0.15 -13.79
CA ASP A 663 18.97 -1.05 -14.52
C ASP A 663 18.29 -2.15 -13.67
N PHE A 664 18.18 -1.93 -12.35
CA PHE A 664 17.50 -2.82 -11.42
C PHE A 664 16.21 -2.18 -10.85
N PRO A 665 15.09 -2.92 -10.71
CA PRO A 665 14.86 -4.29 -11.17
C PRO A 665 14.62 -4.41 -12.69
N ARG A 666 14.69 -3.30 -13.43
CA ARG A 666 14.56 -3.26 -14.90
C ARG A 666 15.29 -2.05 -15.50
N PRO A 667 15.61 -2.06 -16.81
CA PRO A 667 16.35 -0.98 -17.46
C PRO A 667 15.75 0.42 -17.28
N GLY A 668 16.63 1.42 -17.19
CA GLY A 668 16.27 2.84 -17.01
C GLY A 668 15.99 3.26 -15.57
N ILE A 669 16.23 2.39 -14.58
CA ILE A 669 16.07 2.71 -13.15
C ILE A 669 17.44 2.78 -12.48
N GLU A 670 17.73 3.90 -11.81
CA GLU A 670 18.87 4.00 -10.89
C GLU A 670 18.44 3.57 -9.49
N PHE A 671 18.69 2.30 -9.12
CA PHE A 671 18.31 1.78 -7.80
C PHE A 671 19.40 2.05 -6.76
N ARG A 672 19.00 2.55 -5.59
CA ARG A 672 19.92 2.88 -4.49
C ARG A 672 19.69 1.94 -3.31
N HIS A 673 20.59 0.99 -3.14
CA HIS A 673 20.44 -0.09 -2.16
C HIS A 673 20.96 0.32 -0.77
N VAL A 674 20.09 0.96 0.00
CA VAL A 674 20.40 1.47 1.35
C VAL A 674 20.53 0.41 2.45
N LEU A 675 20.08 -0.83 2.22
CA LEU A 675 20.15 -1.89 3.24
C LEU A 675 21.60 -2.39 3.50
N ASN A 676 22.49 -2.24 2.51
CA ASN A 676 23.91 -2.58 2.64
C ASN A 676 24.68 -1.67 3.64
N ILE A 677 24.15 -0.48 3.96
CA ILE A 677 24.78 0.43 4.93
C ILE A 677 24.97 -0.25 6.30
N ALA A 678 24.01 -1.09 6.72
CA ALA A 678 24.08 -1.84 7.97
C ALA A 678 25.01 -3.07 7.93
N GLN A 679 25.57 -3.39 6.77
CA GLN A 679 26.33 -4.63 6.49
C GLN A 679 27.82 -4.37 6.20
N GLN A 680 28.21 -3.12 5.94
CA GLN A 680 29.61 -2.72 5.70
C GLN A 680 30.38 -2.46 7.00
N GLN A 681 31.72 -2.50 6.94
CA GLN A 681 32.59 -2.30 8.11
C GLN A 681 32.48 -0.86 8.65
N GLY A 682 31.82 -0.70 9.80
CA GLY A 682 31.37 0.60 10.34
C GLY A 682 29.85 0.63 10.63
N GLY A 683 29.10 -0.29 10.02
CA GLY A 683 27.88 -0.87 10.59
C GLY A 683 28.20 -1.95 11.65
N LEU A 684 27.19 -2.41 12.39
CA LEU A 684 27.33 -3.34 13.52
C LEU A 684 27.49 -4.84 13.08
N ALA A 685 27.95 -5.75 13.96
CA ALA A 685 28.41 -7.16 13.73
C ALA A 685 27.44 -8.40 13.74
N LEU A 686 26.68 -8.71 12.66
CA LEU A 686 25.92 -9.93 12.19
C LEU A 686 25.11 -10.98 13.05
N LEU A 687 23.77 -11.07 12.82
CA LEU A 687 22.75 -12.09 13.24
C LEU A 687 21.77 -12.34 12.05
N ALA A 688 21.23 -13.53 11.76
CA ALA A 688 20.47 -13.78 10.50
C ALA A 688 18.93 -13.87 10.64
N CYS A 689 18.19 -13.36 9.64
CA CYS A 689 16.72 -13.36 9.62
C CYS A 689 16.13 -13.75 8.25
N CYS A 690 15.11 -14.60 8.25
CA CYS A 690 14.35 -14.99 7.07
C CYS A 690 13.01 -14.23 6.99
N GLU A 691 12.70 -13.71 5.80
CA GLU A 691 11.36 -13.23 5.41
C GLU A 691 10.71 -12.12 6.28
N ALA A 692 9.52 -11.67 5.89
CA ALA A 692 8.90 -10.45 6.41
C ALA A 692 8.38 -10.57 7.86
N GLY A 693 7.95 -11.77 8.29
CA GLY A 693 7.49 -12.01 9.66
C GLY A 693 8.63 -11.96 10.68
N GLY A 694 9.82 -12.44 10.31
CA GLY A 694 11.00 -12.47 11.20
C GLY A 694 11.53 -11.08 11.57
N PHE A 695 11.38 -10.08 10.69
CA PHE A 695 11.99 -8.75 10.86
C PHE A 695 11.65 -8.07 12.19
N VAL A 696 10.42 -8.22 12.67
CA VAL A 696 9.95 -7.58 13.92
C VAL A 696 10.67 -8.13 15.15
N TYR A 697 10.93 -9.43 15.19
CA TYR A 697 11.60 -10.08 16.32
C TYR A 697 13.12 -10.09 16.18
N ALA A 698 13.62 -10.35 14.97
CA ALA A 698 15.05 -10.43 14.71
C ALA A 698 15.74 -9.08 14.93
N SER A 699 15.17 -7.95 14.47
CA SER A 699 15.75 -6.62 14.68
C SER A 699 15.75 -6.18 16.14
N ALA A 700 14.72 -6.55 16.92
CA ALA A 700 14.64 -6.26 18.35
C ALA A 700 15.62 -7.11 19.17
N LEU A 701 15.72 -8.42 18.88
CA LEU A 701 16.68 -9.33 19.50
C LEU A 701 18.12 -8.92 19.19
N ALA A 702 18.37 -8.58 17.92
CA ALA A 702 19.64 -8.07 17.44
C ALA A 702 20.13 -6.85 18.22
N LEU A 703 19.24 -5.88 18.44
CA LEU A 703 19.53 -4.67 19.21
C LEU A 703 19.81 -4.99 20.69
N GLN A 704 19.08 -5.93 21.29
CA GLN A 704 19.29 -6.31 22.70
C GLN A 704 20.54 -7.15 22.95
N VAL A 705 20.99 -7.93 21.97
CA VAL A 705 22.17 -8.82 22.10
C VAL A 705 23.45 -8.14 21.60
N GLY A 706 23.36 -7.02 20.89
CA GLY A 706 24.50 -6.26 20.36
C GLY A 706 24.98 -6.74 18.97
N VAL A 707 24.10 -7.37 18.19
CA VAL A 707 24.44 -8.19 17.03
C VAL A 707 23.34 -8.02 15.95
N PRO A 708 23.50 -7.16 14.90
CA PRO A 708 22.44 -6.63 14.03
C PRO A 708 21.80 -7.64 13.05
N LEU A 709 22.00 -7.55 11.73
CA LEU A 709 21.10 -8.24 10.80
C LEU A 709 21.68 -8.57 9.41
N ALA A 710 21.91 -9.85 9.14
CA ALA A 710 21.96 -10.45 7.81
C ALA A 710 20.52 -10.73 7.35
N LEU A 711 20.22 -10.37 6.11
CA LEU A 711 18.88 -10.53 5.52
C LEU A 711 18.89 -11.68 4.53
N ILE A 712 17.99 -12.65 4.76
CA ILE A 712 17.68 -13.76 3.87
C ILE A 712 16.27 -13.53 3.33
N ARG A 713 16.11 -13.44 2.01
CA ARG A 713 14.84 -13.07 1.33
C ARG A 713 14.50 -14.08 0.25
N GLU A 714 13.24 -14.19 -0.16
CA GLU A 714 12.91 -14.92 -1.40
C GLU A 714 13.68 -14.34 -2.60
N ALA A 715 14.04 -15.21 -3.55
CA ALA A 715 14.86 -14.87 -4.70
C ALA A 715 14.35 -13.67 -5.52
N GLY A 716 15.27 -12.89 -6.09
CA GLY A 716 14.98 -11.68 -6.86
C GLY A 716 14.59 -10.45 -6.01
N LYS A 717 14.58 -10.56 -4.68
CA LYS A 717 14.32 -9.43 -3.75
C LYS A 717 15.59 -8.74 -3.23
N LEU A 718 16.77 -9.20 -3.63
CA LEU A 718 18.05 -8.56 -3.37
C LEU A 718 18.71 -8.21 -4.71
N PRO A 719 19.46 -7.10 -4.81
CA PRO A 719 20.24 -6.82 -6.00
C PRO A 719 21.40 -7.83 -6.11
N PRO A 720 21.78 -8.25 -7.33
CA PRO A 720 22.92 -9.14 -7.53
C PRO A 720 24.25 -8.46 -7.16
N PRO A 721 25.30 -9.23 -6.77
CA PRO A 721 25.36 -10.69 -6.72
C PRO A 721 24.74 -11.29 -5.44
N THR A 722 23.97 -12.36 -5.61
CA THR A 722 23.33 -13.13 -4.53
C THR A 722 23.80 -14.58 -4.56
N VAL A 723 23.71 -15.26 -3.41
CA VAL A 723 23.77 -16.71 -3.30
C VAL A 723 22.39 -17.24 -2.94
N SER A 724 21.90 -18.20 -3.72
CA SER A 724 20.54 -18.78 -3.60
C SER A 724 20.59 -20.22 -3.08
N VAL A 725 19.66 -20.57 -2.19
CA VAL A 725 19.46 -21.93 -1.67
C VAL A 725 17.95 -22.23 -1.65
N ASN A 726 17.53 -23.45 -1.96
CA ASN A 726 16.14 -23.89 -1.79
C ASN A 726 15.76 -23.88 -0.30
N LYS A 727 14.75 -23.10 0.11
CA LYS A 727 14.17 -23.17 1.48
C LYS A 727 13.27 -24.42 1.57
N PRO A 728 13.65 -25.48 2.32
CA PRO A 728 12.74 -26.61 2.53
C PRO A 728 11.48 -26.14 3.28
N SER A 729 10.35 -26.77 2.99
CA SER A 729 9.09 -26.52 3.72
C SER A 729 9.24 -26.82 5.20
N SER A 730 8.57 -26.05 6.06
CA SER A 730 8.68 -26.23 7.51
C SER A 730 8.24 -27.63 7.97
N HIS A 731 8.77 -28.11 9.10
CA HIS A 731 8.40 -29.40 9.68
C HIS A 731 6.91 -29.54 10.07
N ILE A 732 6.16 -28.44 10.13
CA ILE A 732 4.69 -28.44 10.35
C ILE A 732 3.93 -28.68 9.03
N SER A 733 4.60 -28.49 7.88
CA SER A 733 4.01 -28.50 6.53
C SER A 733 4.47 -29.68 5.65
N SER A 734 5.45 -30.48 6.07
CA SER A 734 5.92 -31.64 5.30
C SER A 734 6.29 -32.84 6.17
N SER A 735 5.74 -34.00 5.83
CA SER A 735 5.93 -35.28 6.53
C SER A 735 6.90 -36.24 5.84
N GLU A 736 7.68 -35.80 4.85
CA GLU A 736 8.74 -36.62 4.21
C GLU A 736 9.97 -35.79 3.81
N PRO A 737 11.17 -36.40 3.73
CA PRO A 737 12.44 -35.67 3.90
C PRO A 737 13.03 -35.02 2.64
N ASN A 738 12.46 -35.26 1.44
CA ASN A 738 13.15 -35.01 0.15
C ASN A 738 12.41 -34.07 -0.82
N ASN A 739 11.48 -33.23 -0.35
CA ASN A 739 10.72 -32.36 -1.25
C ASN A 739 11.54 -31.12 -1.67
N LEU A 740 12.27 -31.24 -2.79
CA LEU A 740 13.25 -30.25 -3.28
C LEU A 740 12.64 -29.00 -3.94
N GLN A 741 11.33 -28.92 -4.13
CA GLN A 741 10.63 -27.71 -4.64
C GLN A 741 10.35 -26.69 -3.52
N GLY A 742 11.40 -26.30 -2.82
CA GLY A 742 11.38 -25.14 -1.94
C GLY A 742 11.32 -23.82 -2.71
N LYS A 743 10.82 -22.75 -2.08
CA LYS A 743 11.08 -21.41 -2.62
C LYS A 743 12.56 -21.11 -2.46
N ASN A 744 13.22 -20.61 -3.49
CA ASN A 744 14.59 -20.14 -3.37
C ASN A 744 14.67 -18.93 -2.44
N ILE A 745 15.56 -19.00 -1.47
CA ILE A 745 15.97 -17.89 -0.62
C ILE A 745 17.39 -17.46 -0.98
N GLU A 746 17.56 -16.15 -1.11
CA GLU A 746 18.80 -15.47 -1.43
C GLU A 746 19.30 -14.65 -0.24
N MET A 747 20.62 -14.61 -0.10
CA MET A 747 21.34 -13.56 0.62
C MET A 747 22.38 -12.93 -0.31
N SER A 748 22.86 -11.73 0.00
CA SER A 748 23.97 -11.12 -0.75
C SER A 748 25.20 -12.04 -0.69
N LEU A 749 25.93 -12.16 -1.80
CA LEU A 749 27.17 -12.93 -1.83
C LEU A 749 28.16 -12.38 -0.78
N ASP A 750 28.92 -13.28 -0.14
CA ASP A 750 29.91 -12.98 0.91
C ASP A 750 29.39 -12.28 2.20
N LEU A 751 28.07 -12.14 2.39
CA LEU A 751 27.47 -11.49 3.58
C LEU A 751 27.80 -12.19 4.91
N ILE A 752 28.02 -13.50 4.89
CA ILE A 752 28.34 -14.32 6.07
C ILE A 752 29.61 -15.12 5.77
N PRO A 753 30.73 -14.91 6.50
CA PRO A 753 31.96 -15.66 6.28
C PRO A 753 31.78 -17.17 6.45
N LYS A 754 32.41 -17.97 5.58
CA LYS A 754 32.36 -19.44 5.65
C LYS A 754 32.89 -19.93 7.00
N GLY A 755 32.03 -20.59 7.78
CA GLY A 755 32.34 -21.08 9.14
C GLY A 755 31.89 -20.17 10.29
N ALA A 756 31.21 -19.05 10.03
CA ALA A 756 30.66 -18.19 11.09
C ALA A 756 29.42 -18.82 11.76
N SER A 757 29.35 -18.71 13.09
CA SER A 757 28.16 -19.09 13.88
C SER A 757 27.06 -18.06 13.75
N VAL A 758 25.84 -18.48 13.41
CA VAL A 758 24.67 -17.59 13.25
C VAL A 758 23.47 -18.07 14.07
N VAL A 759 22.69 -17.12 14.57
CA VAL A 759 21.34 -17.36 15.08
C VAL A 759 20.37 -17.01 13.96
N VAL A 760 19.42 -17.92 13.68
CA VAL A 760 18.36 -17.73 12.68
C VAL A 760 17.03 -17.49 13.40
N VAL A 761 16.28 -16.48 12.95
CA VAL A 761 14.93 -16.16 13.43
C VAL A 761 13.95 -16.31 12.26
N ASP A 762 12.90 -17.11 12.47
CA ASP A 762 11.85 -17.48 11.49
C ASP A 762 10.46 -17.32 12.13
N ASP A 763 9.40 -17.22 11.33
CA ASP A 763 8.11 -16.64 11.76
C ASP A 763 7.07 -17.60 12.38
N LEU A 764 7.45 -18.87 12.57
CA LEU A 764 6.58 -19.88 13.18
C LEU A 764 6.35 -19.63 14.68
N LYS A 765 5.13 -19.94 15.16
CA LYS A 765 4.66 -19.75 16.55
C LYS A 765 5.36 -20.61 17.63
N GLN A 766 6.55 -21.13 17.38
CA GLN A 766 7.42 -21.74 18.39
C GLN A 766 8.89 -21.37 18.14
N ALA A 767 9.55 -20.83 19.17
CA ALA A 767 10.99 -20.62 19.16
C ALA A 767 11.72 -21.97 19.09
N SER A 768 12.21 -22.32 17.90
CA SER A 768 12.96 -23.55 17.63
C SER A 768 14.44 -23.24 17.45
N VAL A 769 15.30 -23.79 18.32
CA VAL A 769 16.77 -23.69 18.15
C VAL A 769 17.19 -24.71 17.10
N MET A 770 17.27 -24.29 15.84
CA MET A 770 17.81 -25.12 14.76
C MET A 770 19.34 -25.07 14.78
N ARG A 771 19.99 -26.19 15.12
CA ARG A 771 21.41 -26.40 14.82
C ARG A 771 21.52 -26.80 13.35
N ILE A 772 22.31 -26.08 12.56
CA ILE A 772 22.78 -26.59 11.28
C ILE A 772 23.75 -27.73 11.58
N LEU A 773 23.35 -28.96 11.23
CA LEU A 773 24.23 -30.11 11.17
C LEU A 773 24.94 -30.11 9.81
N GLU A 774 26.18 -30.61 9.80
CA GLU A 774 27.04 -30.59 8.62
C GLU A 774 26.48 -31.43 7.46
N SER A 775 26.29 -30.83 6.29
CA SER A 775 26.72 -31.40 5.00
C SER A 775 26.56 -30.39 3.85
N SER A 776 27.66 -30.16 3.12
CA SER A 776 27.72 -29.49 1.79
C SER A 776 27.02 -28.13 1.63
N LEU A 777 27.76 -27.07 2.03
CA LEU A 777 27.79 -25.75 1.38
C LEU A 777 28.85 -25.73 0.27
#